data_AF-A0A6C2D1S9-F1
#
_entry.id   AF-A0A6C2D1S9-F1
#
_cell.length_a   1.000
_cell.length_b   1.000
_cell.length_c   1.000
_cell.angle_alpha   90.00
_cell.angle_beta   90.00
_cell.angle_gamma   90.00
#
_symmetry.space_group_name_H-M   'P 1'
#
loop_
_entity.id
_entity.type
_entity.pdbx_description
1 polymer ?
#
loop_
_entity_poly.entity_id
_entity_poly.type
_entity_poly.pdbx_seq_one_letter_code
_entity_poly.pdbx_strand_id
1 'polypeptide(L)'
;MNKHPIRLVSIFVVLVLGALFVLWWSGRDAQPSPSSASPASEKALSPVIEARQLRLGLNIAADSALHAAAVKFAEQVGERSAGRLQVLVFPDQQLGSDDQMLEMARNGTLDLVLTPTAKLSSAIPAMQYADLPFYFSSREELYAMLDGEPGRLLLSKLTAIDLVGLTFWENGFKQFTANTPIRHPEDFARLRIRTMKSRIIADQFEKLGAKAIPIDFHATYKALADGAVDGQENPLVAIVGMRFHEVQKHLTLSNHAYLAYVFSVSKSVFESLPPDLREIIQRTAQELTVWERAETLRREARLIETIRAAGVTIHTLTPEERLEFKNALAPTADKFGFEVGYDLLMKTDELRYPRQEVAAPGSRRVSPLVMGVDADFSMRSAQGGGAIYRGVQLAVEEINAGGGLLGVPLRVIGRDHATSSQIGRQNLEHFAAVPSLLGVVGGVQTAVIMDEIEDIHRLKIPFLIPWGTGQSLTEHGLRPSYTFRIAVTDNLAAPFLLERALRASPHVVVLLERSAWGRSNHDALKPLIDKLPAGQVDIEWFNVGDAGTETKVHVLAEGRAGAMILIANVLESQKIVQTMARQEKPLPIFAHVALTGGDFWTNTQVALKRVDLRFVQSILMADADTHPGLRKFVQRYRERYSLQGDEMIPSLIASVHAYDLTHLLARAVRQAGSADRIAVRNALEALRFHSGVLRDYKSPFTADRHDALERAQLRLARFDARGRIVAAE
;
A
#
# COMPACT_ATOMS: atom_id res chain seq x y z
N MET A 1 9.57 30.96 67.70
CA MET A 1 10.98 30.73 68.08
C MET A 1 11.83 31.11 66.87
N ASN A 2 12.54 32.24 66.89
CA ASN A 2 13.95 32.39 67.31
C ASN A 2 14.93 31.52 66.50
N LYS A 3 16.05 31.98 65.91
CA LYS A 3 16.76 33.28 65.72
C LYS A 3 17.71 33.07 64.49
N HIS A 4 17.90 34.00 63.52
CA HIS A 4 18.97 35.04 63.42
C HIS A 4 20.43 34.54 63.61
N PRO A 5 21.53 35.19 63.09
CA PRO A 5 21.65 36.63 62.71
C PRO A 5 22.61 37.11 61.54
N ILE A 6 22.40 38.36 61.10
CA ILE A 6 23.37 39.49 60.85
C ILE A 6 24.46 39.44 59.72
N ARG A 7 24.46 40.49 58.86
CA ARG A 7 25.54 41.55 58.77
C ARG A 7 25.07 42.86 58.09
N LEU A 8 25.25 43.99 58.79
CA LEU A 8 25.32 45.39 58.26
C LEU A 8 26.79 45.67 57.80
N VAL A 9 27.29 46.84 57.33
CA VAL A 9 26.99 48.30 57.44
C VAL A 9 27.64 49.03 56.21
N SER A 10 27.20 50.20 55.69
CA SER A 10 27.85 51.56 55.82
C SER A 10 27.45 52.48 54.62
N ILE A 11 26.96 53.74 54.75
CA ILE A 11 27.63 55.06 55.05
C ILE A 11 28.35 55.64 53.79
N PHE A 12 28.26 56.91 53.30
CA PHE A 12 27.87 58.28 53.77
C PHE A 12 27.40 59.19 52.53
N VAL A 13 26.52 60.23 52.57
CA VAL A 13 26.68 61.72 52.84
C VAL A 13 27.42 62.57 51.75
N VAL A 14 27.13 63.84 51.36
CA VAL A 14 25.93 64.77 51.34
C VAL A 14 26.25 66.17 50.69
N LEU A 15 25.25 66.96 50.20
CA LEU A 15 25.18 68.45 49.95
C LEU A 15 26.13 69.17 48.92
N VAL A 16 25.97 70.45 48.44
CA VAL A 16 25.08 71.64 48.70
C VAL A 16 24.94 72.58 47.43
N LEU A 17 24.00 73.55 47.46
CA LEU A 17 23.89 74.88 46.72
C LEU A 17 23.34 74.90 45.26
N GLY A 18 22.64 75.95 44.77
CA GLY A 18 22.22 77.24 45.35
C GLY A 18 21.36 78.10 44.35
N ALA A 19 20.58 79.07 44.84
CA ALA A 19 19.38 79.63 44.17
C ALA A 19 19.51 80.92 43.30
N LEU A 20 18.47 81.18 42.47
CA LEU A 20 17.88 82.47 42.01
C LEU A 20 18.58 83.41 40.99
N PHE A 21 17.89 83.71 39.87
CA PHE A 21 17.62 85.10 39.40
C PHE A 21 16.39 85.20 38.45
N VAL A 22 15.96 86.42 38.08
CA VAL A 22 14.56 86.78 37.74
C VAL A 22 14.42 87.69 36.48
N LEU A 23 13.36 87.43 35.67
CA LEU A 23 12.61 88.28 34.70
C LEU A 23 13.31 89.28 33.74
N TRP A 24 13.13 89.04 32.43
CA TRP A 24 12.72 90.00 31.37
C TRP A 24 12.30 89.16 30.12
N TRP A 25 11.36 89.50 29.24
CA TRP A 25 10.70 90.76 28.86
C TRP A 25 9.21 90.49 28.47
N SER A 26 8.34 91.52 28.61
CA SER A 26 6.87 91.58 28.37
C SER A 26 6.19 90.67 27.33
N GLY A 27 4.97 90.23 27.66
CA GLY A 27 3.94 89.87 26.66
C GLY A 27 3.22 91.08 26.05
N ARG A 28 2.39 90.83 25.03
CA ARG A 28 1.35 91.74 24.52
C ARG A 28 0.15 90.92 24.03
N ASP A 29 -1.03 91.23 24.55
CA ASP A 29 -2.30 90.77 23.98
C ASP A 29 -2.64 91.55 22.70
N ALA A 30 -3.00 90.82 21.64
CA ALA A 30 -3.79 91.31 20.51
C ALA A 30 -4.43 90.12 19.76
N GLN A 31 -5.74 90.17 19.52
CA GLN A 31 -6.52 89.20 18.73
C GLN A 31 -6.50 89.52 17.20
N PRO A 32 -7.06 88.69 16.30
CA PRO A 32 -6.47 87.44 15.82
C PRO A 32 -6.35 87.41 14.28
N SER A 33 -5.67 86.41 13.71
CA SER A 33 -5.72 86.06 12.27
C SER A 33 -5.39 84.57 12.05
N PRO A 34 -5.82 83.96 10.94
CA PRO A 34 -6.42 82.62 11.05
C PRO A 34 -5.50 81.43 10.74
N SER A 35 -5.95 80.27 11.25
CA SER A 35 -5.67 78.91 10.75
C SER A 35 -4.26 78.33 10.94
N SER A 36 -4.11 77.53 11.99
CA SER A 36 -3.38 76.25 11.91
C SER A 36 -4.19 75.15 12.59
N ALA A 37 -4.81 74.27 11.80
CA ALA A 37 -5.50 73.09 12.32
C ALA A 37 -4.50 72.07 12.91
N SER A 38 -4.97 71.23 13.83
CA SER A 38 -4.16 70.24 14.55
C SER A 38 -3.33 69.32 13.64
N PRO A 39 -2.13 68.89 14.06
CA PRO A 39 -1.33 67.94 13.28
C PRO A 39 -2.06 66.61 13.13
N ALA A 40 -2.05 66.07 11.91
CA ALA A 40 -2.68 64.80 11.60
C ALA A 40 -2.01 63.64 12.36
N SER A 41 -2.81 62.65 12.75
CA SER A 41 -2.33 61.42 13.37
C SER A 41 -1.41 60.64 12.43
N GLU A 42 -0.18 60.36 12.86
CA GLU A 42 0.67 59.37 12.21
C GLU A 42 -0.04 58.01 12.22
N LYS A 43 -0.35 57.49 11.02
CA LYS A 43 -0.70 56.08 10.88
C LYS A 43 0.55 55.27 11.21
N ALA A 44 0.54 54.59 12.35
CA ALA A 44 1.52 53.56 12.65
C ALA A 44 1.58 52.56 11.48
N LEU A 45 2.74 52.46 10.85
CA LEU A 45 2.99 51.45 9.82
C LEU A 45 2.91 50.07 10.49
N SER A 46 1.95 49.25 10.06
CA SER A 46 1.94 47.83 10.40
C SER A 46 3.29 47.21 10.01
N PRO A 47 3.86 46.29 10.81
CA PRO A 47 5.12 45.67 10.49
C PRO A 47 5.01 44.98 9.12
N VAL A 48 5.95 45.28 8.23
CA VAL A 48 6.05 44.60 6.93
C VAL A 48 6.44 43.16 7.22
N ILE A 49 5.48 42.24 7.12
CA ILE A 49 5.78 40.81 7.16
C ILE A 49 6.42 40.48 5.82
N GLU A 50 7.70 40.12 5.84
CA GLU A 50 8.41 39.68 4.64
C GLU A 50 7.73 38.44 4.07
N ALA A 51 7.19 38.55 2.86
CA ALA A 51 6.41 37.51 2.23
C ALA A 51 7.31 36.31 1.89
N ARG A 52 7.02 35.13 2.46
CA ARG A 52 7.77 33.93 2.09
C ARG A 52 7.37 33.51 0.68
N GLN A 53 8.33 33.59 -0.24
CA GLN A 53 8.16 33.09 -1.59
C GLN A 53 8.24 31.56 -1.60
N LEU A 54 7.32 30.93 -2.31
CA LEU A 54 7.26 29.49 -2.57
C LEU A 54 7.23 29.27 -4.09
N ARG A 55 8.04 28.36 -4.60
CA ARG A 55 8.10 28.05 -6.04
C ARG A 55 7.28 26.81 -6.36
N LEU A 56 6.42 26.90 -7.37
CA LEU A 56 5.58 25.82 -7.89
C LEU A 56 6.03 25.43 -9.30
N GLY A 57 6.66 24.25 -9.41
CA GLY A 57 7.05 23.65 -10.69
C GLY A 57 5.95 22.76 -11.28
N LEU A 58 5.70 22.89 -12.59
CA LEU A 58 4.85 22.00 -13.37
C LEU A 58 5.38 21.86 -14.82
N ASN A 59 5.09 20.72 -15.44
CA ASN A 59 5.68 20.34 -16.74
C ASN A 59 4.79 20.60 -17.96
N ILE A 60 3.52 20.90 -17.72
CA ILE A 60 2.49 21.07 -18.74
C ILE A 60 2.50 22.52 -19.25
N ALA A 61 1.95 22.71 -20.45
CA ALA A 61 1.96 23.99 -21.13
C ALA A 61 1.40 25.15 -20.28
N ALA A 62 2.05 26.31 -20.35
CA ALA A 62 1.39 27.58 -20.06
C ALA A 62 0.08 27.69 -20.87
N ASP A 63 -0.93 28.33 -20.27
CA ASP A 63 -2.34 28.33 -20.69
C ASP A 63 -3.21 27.17 -20.18
N SER A 64 -2.67 25.98 -19.89
CA SER A 64 -3.44 24.76 -19.58
C SER A 64 -4.38 24.90 -18.37
N ALA A 65 -5.33 23.98 -18.19
CA ALA A 65 -6.24 23.98 -17.04
C ALA A 65 -5.49 23.86 -15.71
N LEU A 66 -4.51 22.95 -15.64
CA LEU A 66 -3.58 22.79 -14.52
C LEU A 66 -2.77 24.07 -14.25
N HIS A 67 -2.26 24.74 -15.30
CA HIS A 67 -1.59 26.03 -15.14
C HIS A 67 -2.54 27.13 -14.62
N ALA A 68 -3.76 27.20 -15.14
CA ALA A 68 -4.77 28.14 -14.66
C ALA A 68 -5.16 27.88 -13.19
N ALA A 69 -5.22 26.60 -12.78
CA ALA A 69 -5.43 26.21 -11.38
C ALA A 69 -4.24 26.58 -10.49
N ALA A 70 -3.00 26.41 -10.97
CA ALA A 70 -1.78 26.81 -10.28
C ALA A 70 -1.68 28.33 -10.07
N VAL A 71 -2.03 29.14 -11.08
CA VAL A 71 -2.10 30.60 -10.97
C VAL A 71 -3.18 31.03 -9.97
N LYS A 72 -4.39 30.46 -10.07
CA LYS A 72 -5.50 30.74 -9.15
C LYS A 72 -5.20 30.30 -7.71
N PHE A 73 -4.44 29.22 -7.54
CA PHE A 73 -3.91 28.80 -6.24
C PHE A 73 -2.93 29.83 -5.69
N ALA A 74 -2.02 30.36 -6.52
CA ALA A 74 -1.07 31.38 -6.11
C ALA A 74 -1.75 32.68 -5.64
N GLU A 75 -2.75 33.14 -6.40
CA GLU A 75 -3.61 34.27 -6.03
C GLU A 75 -4.31 34.04 -4.67
N GLN A 76 -5.05 32.94 -4.54
CA GLN A 76 -5.83 32.64 -3.33
C GLN A 76 -4.96 32.41 -2.09
N VAL A 77 -3.77 31.80 -2.23
CA VAL A 77 -2.82 31.66 -1.13
C VAL A 77 -2.25 33.02 -0.71
N GLY A 78 -1.97 33.91 -1.65
CA GLY A 78 -1.56 35.29 -1.37
C GLY A 78 -2.62 36.06 -0.58
N GLU A 79 -3.87 36.03 -1.06
CA GLU A 79 -5.01 36.68 -0.40
C GLU A 79 -5.28 36.10 1.00
N ARG A 80 -5.44 34.78 1.12
CA ARG A 80 -5.81 34.10 2.37
C ARG A 80 -4.72 34.15 3.43
N SER A 81 -3.45 34.25 3.03
CA SER A 81 -2.32 34.45 3.94
C SER A 81 -2.08 35.91 4.32
N ALA A 82 -2.91 36.85 3.84
CA ALA A 82 -2.72 38.30 3.98
C ALA A 82 -1.31 38.75 3.52
N GLY A 83 -0.84 38.20 2.40
CA GLY A 83 0.48 38.48 1.82
C GLY A 83 1.66 37.79 2.49
N ARG A 84 1.45 36.96 3.53
CA ARG A 84 2.54 36.23 4.22
C ARG A 84 3.18 35.14 3.36
N LEU A 85 2.45 34.64 2.36
CA LEU A 85 2.93 33.72 1.33
C LEU A 85 2.79 34.35 -0.05
N GLN A 86 3.76 34.13 -0.92
CA GLN A 86 3.69 34.43 -2.34
C GLN A 86 4.09 33.19 -3.14
N VAL A 87 3.23 32.68 -4.01
CA VAL A 87 3.55 31.51 -4.84
C VAL A 87 3.96 31.97 -6.24
N LEU A 88 5.09 31.48 -6.73
CA LEU A 88 5.61 31.73 -8.07
C LEU A 88 5.46 30.46 -8.92
N VAL A 89 4.73 30.55 -10.04
CA VAL A 89 4.38 29.41 -10.89
C VAL A 89 5.30 29.31 -12.10
N PHE A 90 5.87 28.13 -12.33
CA PHE A 90 6.86 27.86 -13.38
C PHE A 90 6.42 26.67 -14.26
N PRO A 91 5.63 26.90 -15.33
CA PRO A 91 5.16 25.86 -16.25
C PRO A 91 6.27 25.38 -17.20
N ASP A 92 5.91 24.56 -18.20
CA ASP A 92 6.77 24.20 -19.34
C ASP A 92 8.14 23.59 -18.96
N GLN A 93 8.24 22.91 -17.81
CA GLN A 93 9.52 22.40 -17.27
C GLN A 93 10.61 23.48 -17.10
N GLN A 94 10.22 24.74 -16.84
CA GLN A 94 11.15 25.87 -16.63
C GLN A 94 12.15 25.64 -15.48
N LEU A 95 11.81 24.79 -14.50
CA LEU A 95 12.69 24.41 -13.37
C LEU A 95 13.41 23.06 -13.58
N GLY A 96 13.28 22.46 -14.77
CA GLY A 96 13.84 21.15 -15.11
C GLY A 96 12.78 20.09 -15.40
N SER A 97 13.24 18.89 -15.76
CA SER A 97 12.37 17.74 -16.04
C SER A 97 11.60 17.27 -14.79
N ASP A 98 10.53 16.49 -14.97
CA ASP A 98 9.74 15.92 -13.86
C ASP A 98 10.61 15.22 -12.81
N ASP A 99 11.61 14.44 -13.28
CA ASP A 99 12.53 13.68 -12.44
C ASP A 99 13.44 14.64 -11.62
N GLN A 100 13.83 15.79 -12.19
CA GLN A 100 14.64 16.83 -11.52
C GLN A 100 13.80 17.67 -10.54
N MET A 101 12.62 18.14 -10.94
CA MET A 101 11.71 18.90 -10.08
C MET A 101 11.26 18.06 -8.88
N LEU A 102 11.02 16.76 -9.09
CA LEU A 102 10.75 15.83 -8.00
C LEU A 102 11.92 15.81 -7.00
N GLU A 103 13.15 15.57 -7.44
CA GLU A 103 14.31 15.52 -6.54
C GLU A 103 14.57 16.86 -5.82
N MET A 104 14.35 17.99 -6.50
CA MET A 104 14.37 19.33 -5.89
C MET A 104 13.30 19.49 -4.81
N ALA A 105 12.10 18.94 -5.00
CA ALA A 105 11.06 18.99 -3.98
C ALA A 105 11.41 18.10 -2.78
N ARG A 106 11.95 16.90 -3.01
CA ARG A 106 12.38 15.97 -1.95
C ARG A 106 13.46 16.58 -1.05
N ASN A 107 14.45 17.26 -1.64
CA ASN A 107 15.53 17.91 -0.89
C ASN A 107 15.21 19.32 -0.36
N GLY A 108 13.98 19.83 -0.59
CA GLY A 108 13.53 21.13 -0.08
C GLY A 108 14.05 22.35 -0.86
N THR A 109 14.68 22.16 -2.02
CA THR A 109 15.03 23.30 -2.90
C THR A 109 13.87 23.76 -3.77
N LEU A 110 12.86 22.93 -4.05
CA LEU A 110 11.58 23.32 -4.64
C LEU A 110 10.46 23.18 -3.61
N ASP A 111 9.65 24.22 -3.43
CA ASP A 111 8.62 24.25 -2.39
C ASP A 111 7.41 23.38 -2.74
N LEU A 112 6.91 23.54 -3.97
CA LEU A 112 5.65 22.98 -4.46
C LEU A 112 5.86 22.33 -5.83
N VAL A 113 5.23 21.18 -6.08
CA VAL A 113 5.34 20.48 -7.37
C VAL A 113 4.03 19.79 -7.75
N LEU A 114 3.68 19.91 -9.03
CA LEU A 114 2.62 19.15 -9.69
C LEU A 114 3.27 18.06 -10.55
N THR A 115 3.19 16.80 -10.11
CA THR A 115 3.86 15.68 -10.78
C THR A 115 2.84 14.66 -11.31
N PRO A 116 2.97 14.15 -12.55
CA PRO A 116 2.07 13.10 -13.07
C PRO A 116 2.13 11.83 -12.21
N THR A 117 0.99 11.18 -11.97
CA THR A 117 0.90 9.89 -11.25
C THR A 117 1.83 8.82 -11.83
N ALA A 118 1.81 8.69 -13.16
CA ALA A 118 2.65 7.75 -13.90
C ALA A 118 4.16 8.06 -13.88
N LYS A 119 4.59 9.25 -13.42
CA LYS A 119 6.01 9.57 -13.19
C LYS A 119 6.41 9.23 -11.75
N LEU A 120 5.56 9.57 -10.78
CA LEU A 120 5.74 9.20 -9.37
C LEU A 120 5.77 7.68 -9.14
N SER A 121 5.17 6.88 -10.04
CA SER A 121 5.18 5.41 -9.95
C SER A 121 6.56 4.77 -9.88
N SER A 122 7.60 5.47 -10.35
CA SER A 122 8.99 5.02 -10.25
C SER A 122 9.50 4.94 -8.79
N ALA A 123 8.99 5.80 -7.91
CA ALA A 123 9.33 5.85 -6.49
C ALA A 123 8.21 5.31 -5.59
N ILE A 124 6.95 5.48 -5.98
CA ILE A 124 5.75 4.99 -5.28
C ILE A 124 4.85 4.27 -6.30
N PRO A 125 5.06 2.96 -6.53
CA PRO A 125 4.29 2.20 -7.53
C PRO A 125 2.76 2.29 -7.36
N ALA A 126 2.27 2.50 -6.13
CA ALA A 126 0.86 2.75 -5.82
C ALA A 126 0.23 3.93 -6.60
N MET A 127 1.03 4.91 -7.04
CA MET A 127 0.54 6.06 -7.81
C MET A 127 -0.11 5.66 -9.14
N GLN A 128 0.14 4.45 -9.63
CA GLN A 128 -0.51 3.91 -10.84
C GLN A 128 -1.98 3.51 -10.64
N TYR A 129 -2.54 3.66 -9.44
CA TYR A 129 -3.94 3.33 -9.12
C TYR A 129 -4.95 3.93 -10.14
N ALA A 130 -4.82 5.21 -10.49
CA ALA A 130 -5.69 5.87 -11.47
C ALA A 130 -5.36 5.50 -12.94
N ASP A 131 -4.13 5.05 -13.19
CA ASP A 131 -3.64 4.61 -14.49
C ASP A 131 -4.06 3.16 -14.84
N LEU A 132 -4.78 2.46 -13.95
CA LEU A 132 -5.25 1.09 -14.19
C LEU A 132 -6.30 1.03 -15.33
N PRO A 133 -6.04 0.29 -16.43
CA PRO A 133 -6.91 0.30 -17.60
C PRO A 133 -8.29 -0.30 -17.32
N PHE A 134 -9.33 0.45 -17.67
CA PHE A 134 -10.76 0.14 -17.55
C PHE A 134 -11.20 -0.29 -16.14
N TYR A 135 -10.41 0.04 -15.11
CA TYR A 135 -10.67 -0.34 -13.72
C TYR A 135 -11.79 0.50 -13.09
N PHE A 136 -11.91 1.78 -13.46
CA PHE A 136 -13.02 2.65 -13.07
C PHE A 136 -14.09 2.67 -14.17
N SER A 137 -15.36 2.60 -13.77
CA SER A 137 -16.49 2.60 -14.71
C SER A 137 -16.82 4.01 -15.23
N SER A 138 -16.55 5.05 -14.44
CA SER A 138 -16.81 6.45 -14.81
C SER A 138 -15.84 7.44 -14.14
N ARG A 139 -15.88 8.69 -14.60
CA ARG A 139 -15.10 9.83 -14.07
C ARG A 139 -15.56 10.17 -12.64
N GLU A 140 -16.85 10.07 -12.36
CA GLU A 140 -17.45 10.30 -11.03
C GLU A 140 -17.07 9.22 -10.02
N GLU A 141 -17.00 7.95 -10.43
CA GLU A 141 -16.49 6.87 -9.59
C GLU A 141 -15.02 7.14 -9.22
N LEU A 142 -14.20 7.48 -10.22
CA LEU A 142 -12.78 7.75 -10.04
C LEU A 142 -12.53 8.94 -9.09
N TYR A 143 -13.24 10.06 -9.27
CA TYR A 143 -13.18 11.21 -8.36
C TYR A 143 -13.55 10.80 -6.93
N ALA A 144 -14.65 10.05 -6.75
CA ALA A 144 -15.08 9.60 -5.43
C ALA A 144 -14.04 8.72 -4.72
N MET A 145 -13.19 8.00 -5.46
CA MET A 145 -12.07 7.26 -4.88
C MET A 145 -10.85 8.14 -4.59
N LEU A 146 -10.47 9.05 -5.50
CA LEU A 146 -9.33 9.97 -5.33
C LEU A 146 -9.55 11.07 -4.26
N ASP A 147 -10.80 11.48 -4.05
CA ASP A 147 -11.17 12.43 -2.99
C ASP A 147 -11.54 11.70 -1.69
N GLY A 148 -11.80 10.39 -1.80
CA GLY A 148 -12.19 9.50 -0.71
C GLY A 148 -11.02 8.88 0.05
N GLU A 149 -11.31 7.75 0.70
CA GLU A 149 -10.33 7.01 1.51
C GLU A 149 -9.17 6.41 0.68
N PRO A 150 -9.38 5.81 -0.51
CA PRO A 150 -8.28 5.34 -1.36
C PRO A 150 -7.31 6.47 -1.75
N GLY A 151 -7.82 7.65 -2.10
CA GLY A 151 -7.00 8.81 -2.41
C GLY A 151 -6.18 9.32 -1.22
N ARG A 152 -6.75 9.37 -0.02
CA ARG A 152 -6.01 9.73 1.21
C ARG A 152 -4.91 8.70 1.53
N LEU A 153 -5.21 7.41 1.40
CA LEU A 153 -4.20 6.34 1.55
C LEU A 153 -3.09 6.47 0.50
N LEU A 154 -3.42 6.90 -0.72
CA LEU A 154 -2.41 7.10 -1.77
C LEU A 154 -1.53 8.33 -1.51
N LEU A 155 -2.12 9.47 -1.10
CA LEU A 155 -1.37 10.68 -0.75
C LEU A 155 -0.45 10.48 0.47
N SER A 156 -0.84 9.65 1.44
CA SER A 156 -0.01 9.40 2.64
C SER A 156 1.33 8.73 2.31
N LYS A 157 1.37 7.89 1.25
CA LYS A 157 2.58 7.20 0.78
C LYS A 157 3.68 8.17 0.29
N LEU A 158 3.35 9.43 -0.04
CA LEU A 158 4.33 10.47 -0.41
C LEU A 158 5.32 10.82 0.72
N THR A 159 4.93 10.61 1.98
CA THR A 159 5.78 10.87 3.12
C THR A 159 7.04 9.99 3.14
N ALA A 160 7.01 8.83 2.48
CA ALA A 160 8.16 7.94 2.31
C ALA A 160 9.22 8.45 1.32
N ILE A 161 8.91 9.52 0.56
CA ILE A 161 9.84 10.21 -0.34
C ILE A 161 10.00 11.69 0.01
N ASP A 162 9.71 12.09 1.26
CA ASP A 162 9.89 13.46 1.77
C ASP A 162 8.97 14.52 1.13
N LEU A 163 7.77 14.10 0.72
CA LEU A 163 6.71 14.97 0.21
C LEU A 163 5.43 14.85 1.06
N VAL A 164 4.62 15.91 1.06
CA VAL A 164 3.25 15.91 1.58
C VAL A 164 2.29 16.11 0.41
N GLY A 165 1.37 15.16 0.22
CA GLY A 165 0.34 15.23 -0.83
C GLY A 165 -0.85 16.07 -0.42
N LEU A 166 -1.16 17.10 -1.22
CA LEU A 166 -2.26 18.02 -0.96
C LEU A 166 -3.58 17.48 -1.56
N THR A 167 -3.57 17.12 -2.84
CA THR A 167 -4.76 16.67 -3.61
C THR A 167 -4.36 16.08 -4.98
N PHE A 168 -5.34 15.58 -5.73
CA PHE A 168 -5.19 15.15 -7.12
C PHE A 168 -5.95 16.09 -8.07
N TRP A 169 -5.22 16.75 -8.96
CA TRP A 169 -5.76 17.52 -10.08
C TRP A 169 -5.72 16.71 -11.37
N GLU A 170 -6.54 17.09 -12.35
CA GLU A 170 -6.74 16.36 -13.58
C GLU A 170 -5.82 16.80 -14.72
N ASN A 171 -5.30 15.83 -15.46
CA ASN A 171 -4.87 16.07 -16.85
C ASN A 171 -5.95 15.58 -17.84
N GLY A 172 -6.59 14.46 -17.52
CA GLY A 172 -7.75 13.92 -18.21
C GLY A 172 -7.68 12.41 -18.40
N PHE A 173 -8.71 11.86 -19.04
CA PHE A 173 -8.64 10.48 -19.52
C PHE A 173 -7.70 10.38 -20.73
N LYS A 174 -6.88 9.33 -20.73
CA LYS A 174 -5.93 9.02 -21.79
C LYS A 174 -6.67 8.44 -23.01
N GLN A 175 -6.25 8.86 -24.18
CA GLN A 175 -6.75 8.46 -25.50
C GLN A 175 -5.58 7.88 -26.31
N PHE A 176 -5.87 7.00 -27.27
CA PHE A 176 -4.84 6.42 -28.14
C PHE A 176 -4.66 7.27 -29.40
N THR A 177 -3.44 7.45 -29.87
CA THR A 177 -3.19 7.92 -31.24
C THR A 177 -2.22 7.00 -31.97
N ALA A 178 -2.37 6.90 -33.28
CA ALA A 178 -1.45 6.24 -34.18
C ALA A 178 -1.56 6.80 -35.60
N ASN A 179 -0.73 6.30 -36.51
CA ASN A 179 -0.84 6.53 -37.95
C ASN A 179 -1.69 5.49 -38.70
N THR A 180 -2.31 4.56 -37.96
CA THR A 180 -3.34 3.61 -38.40
C THR A 180 -4.58 3.72 -37.49
N PRO A 181 -5.77 3.30 -37.92
CA PRO A 181 -6.94 3.19 -37.03
C PRO A 181 -6.66 2.22 -35.87
N ILE A 182 -7.29 2.47 -34.72
CA ILE A 182 -7.30 1.56 -33.56
C ILE A 182 -8.74 1.44 -33.07
N ARG A 183 -9.34 0.26 -33.21
CA ARG A 183 -10.71 -0.08 -32.80
C ARG A 183 -10.77 -1.33 -31.94
N HIS A 184 -9.89 -2.30 -32.22
CA HIS A 184 -9.82 -3.58 -31.54
C HIS A 184 -8.43 -3.78 -30.90
N PRO A 185 -8.29 -4.66 -29.89
CA PRO A 185 -7.00 -4.99 -29.27
C PRO A 185 -5.90 -5.35 -30.27
N GLU A 186 -6.22 -6.11 -31.31
CA GLU A 186 -5.31 -6.58 -32.35
C GLU A 186 -4.74 -5.47 -33.24
N ASP A 187 -5.35 -4.29 -33.30
CA ASP A 187 -4.82 -3.15 -34.09
C ASP A 187 -3.48 -2.62 -33.52
N PHE A 188 -3.17 -2.95 -32.27
CA PHE A 188 -1.87 -2.69 -31.66
C PHE A 188 -0.76 -3.66 -32.09
N ALA A 189 -1.10 -4.79 -32.72
CA ALA A 189 -0.14 -5.81 -33.06
C ALA A 189 1.00 -5.26 -33.92
N ARG A 190 2.25 -5.40 -33.43
CA ARG A 190 3.49 -4.92 -34.05
C ARG A 190 3.70 -3.40 -34.04
N LEU A 191 2.80 -2.60 -33.48
CA LEU A 191 3.04 -1.16 -33.30
C LEU A 191 4.09 -0.92 -32.20
N ARG A 192 4.95 0.08 -32.40
CA ARG A 192 5.84 0.61 -31.36
C ARG A 192 5.13 1.78 -30.68
N ILE A 193 4.67 1.59 -29.45
CA ILE A 193 3.90 2.61 -28.74
C ILE A 193 4.80 3.32 -27.74
N ARG A 194 4.85 4.65 -27.83
CA ARG A 194 5.51 5.48 -26.80
C ARG A 194 4.73 5.37 -25.50
N THR A 195 5.44 5.09 -24.41
CA THR A 195 4.90 5.04 -23.06
C THR A 195 5.62 6.03 -22.13
N MET A 196 5.00 6.31 -20.97
CA MET A 196 5.70 6.86 -19.82
C MET A 196 6.54 5.76 -19.14
N LYS A 197 7.51 6.14 -18.30
CA LYS A 197 8.31 5.20 -17.48
C LYS A 197 7.46 4.53 -16.39
N SER A 198 6.59 3.57 -16.76
CA SER A 198 5.76 2.85 -15.80
C SER A 198 5.51 1.39 -16.23
N ARG A 199 5.39 0.48 -15.26
CA ARG A 199 5.27 -0.95 -15.53
C ARG A 199 3.88 -1.34 -16.01
N ILE A 200 2.82 -0.76 -15.43
CA ILE A 200 1.44 -1.03 -15.83
C ILE A 200 1.17 -0.54 -17.26
N ILE A 201 1.71 0.60 -17.68
CA ILE A 201 1.51 1.10 -19.05
C ILE A 201 2.32 0.30 -20.06
N ALA A 202 3.52 -0.19 -19.70
CA ALA A 202 4.26 -1.12 -20.55
C ALA A 202 3.48 -2.43 -20.75
N ASP A 203 3.03 -3.07 -19.67
CA ASP A 203 2.22 -4.30 -19.72
C ASP A 203 0.90 -4.12 -20.47
N GLN A 204 0.27 -2.94 -20.38
CA GLN A 204 -0.93 -2.62 -21.14
C GLN A 204 -0.71 -2.81 -22.64
N PHE A 205 0.35 -2.23 -23.20
CA PHE A 205 0.61 -2.34 -24.64
C PHE A 205 1.23 -3.68 -25.03
N GLU A 206 2.05 -4.29 -24.17
CA GLU A 206 2.62 -5.62 -24.40
C GLU A 206 1.52 -6.70 -24.47
N LYS A 207 0.48 -6.64 -23.63
CA LYS A 207 -0.71 -7.50 -23.71
C LYS A 207 -1.52 -7.32 -24.99
N LEU A 208 -1.51 -6.11 -25.56
CA LEU A 208 -2.17 -5.80 -26.84
C LEU A 208 -1.26 -6.13 -28.05
N GLY A 209 -0.11 -6.78 -27.84
CA GLY A 209 0.81 -7.19 -28.91
C GLY A 209 1.66 -6.05 -29.50
N ALA A 210 1.65 -4.87 -28.86
CA ALA A 210 2.53 -3.75 -29.20
C ALA A 210 3.87 -3.84 -28.44
N LYS A 211 4.88 -3.16 -28.97
CA LYS A 211 6.16 -2.93 -28.27
C LYS A 211 6.09 -1.59 -27.54
N ALA A 212 6.04 -1.62 -26.21
CA ALA A 212 6.18 -0.42 -25.39
C ALA A 212 7.61 0.16 -25.49
N ILE A 213 7.72 1.48 -25.69
CA ILE A 213 9.00 2.19 -25.70
C ILE A 213 8.89 3.42 -24.77
N PRO A 214 9.57 3.44 -23.61
CA PRO A 214 9.54 4.58 -22.71
C PRO A 214 10.34 5.75 -23.29
N ILE A 215 9.67 6.86 -23.58
CA ILE A 215 10.28 8.10 -24.11
C ILE A 215 9.78 9.28 -23.29
N ASP A 216 10.65 10.24 -22.97
CA ASP A 216 10.24 11.42 -22.22
C ASP A 216 9.18 12.26 -22.97
N PHE A 217 8.35 12.97 -22.21
CA PHE A 217 7.23 13.74 -22.70
C PHE A 217 7.65 14.79 -23.75
N HIS A 218 8.69 15.58 -23.46
CA HIS A 218 9.16 16.62 -24.40
C HIS A 218 9.89 16.04 -25.62
N ALA A 219 10.42 14.83 -25.53
CA ALA A 219 11.01 14.12 -26.67
C ALA A 219 9.98 13.39 -27.56
N THR A 220 8.72 13.27 -27.12
CA THR A 220 7.70 12.43 -27.75
C THR A 220 7.30 12.94 -29.14
N TYR A 221 7.17 14.25 -29.35
CA TYR A 221 6.81 14.82 -30.66
C TYR A 221 7.81 14.40 -31.73
N LYS A 222 9.12 14.56 -31.44
CA LYS A 222 10.19 14.18 -32.37
C LYS A 222 10.20 12.68 -32.64
N ALA A 223 9.97 11.84 -31.62
CA ALA A 223 9.93 10.39 -31.79
C ALA A 223 8.76 9.91 -32.68
N LEU A 224 7.61 10.60 -32.64
CA LEU A 224 6.48 10.35 -33.54
C LEU A 224 6.76 10.87 -34.97
N ALA A 225 7.29 12.11 -35.07
CA ALA A 225 7.60 12.75 -36.35
C ALA A 225 8.68 12.00 -37.15
N ASP A 226 9.73 11.52 -36.48
CA ASP A 226 10.82 10.74 -37.07
C ASP A 226 10.43 9.26 -37.31
N GLY A 227 9.21 8.82 -36.91
CA GLY A 227 8.76 7.44 -37.05
C GLY A 227 9.52 6.44 -36.17
N ALA A 228 10.12 6.89 -35.06
CA ALA A 228 10.77 6.01 -34.07
C ALA A 228 9.75 5.19 -33.25
N VAL A 229 8.54 5.74 -33.10
CA VAL A 229 7.33 5.12 -32.56
C VAL A 229 6.14 5.38 -33.51
N ASP A 230 5.17 4.47 -33.52
CA ASP A 230 4.02 4.48 -34.43
C ASP A 230 2.78 5.15 -33.81
N GLY A 231 2.72 5.19 -32.48
CA GLY A 231 1.61 5.72 -31.70
C GLY A 231 1.96 6.01 -30.24
N GLN A 232 0.99 6.51 -29.48
CA GLN A 232 1.13 6.88 -28.05
C GLN A 232 -0.22 6.91 -27.31
N GLU A 233 -0.18 7.06 -25.98
CA GLU A 233 -1.33 7.45 -25.16
C GLU A 233 -1.09 8.79 -24.43
N ASN A 234 -2.12 9.65 -24.39
CA ASN A 234 -2.15 10.85 -23.55
C ASN A 234 -3.58 11.42 -23.43
N PRO A 235 -3.86 12.30 -22.45
CA PRO A 235 -5.05 13.14 -22.45
C PRO A 235 -5.05 14.16 -23.59
N LEU A 236 -6.24 14.65 -23.96
CA LEU A 236 -6.44 15.56 -25.09
C LEU A 236 -5.61 16.86 -24.98
N VAL A 237 -5.47 17.40 -23.76
CA VAL A 237 -4.69 18.64 -23.53
C VAL A 237 -3.21 18.46 -23.83
N ALA A 238 -2.65 17.28 -23.54
CA ALA A 238 -1.27 16.94 -23.90
C ALA A 238 -1.11 16.67 -25.41
N ILE A 239 -2.09 16.03 -26.06
CA ILE A 239 -2.10 15.78 -27.51
C ILE A 239 -2.12 17.10 -28.31
N VAL A 240 -2.84 18.12 -27.82
CA VAL A 240 -2.85 19.46 -28.42
C VAL A 240 -1.61 20.28 -28.03
N GLY A 241 -1.32 20.44 -26.75
CA GLY A 241 -0.23 21.30 -26.27
C GLY A 241 1.16 20.87 -26.77
N MET A 242 1.40 19.55 -26.89
CA MET A 242 2.63 19.00 -27.45
C MET A 242 2.57 18.76 -28.96
N ARG A 243 1.48 19.19 -29.63
CA ARG A 243 1.28 19.09 -31.08
C ARG A 243 1.36 17.67 -31.66
N PHE A 244 1.11 16.64 -30.86
CA PHE A 244 1.13 15.24 -31.34
C PHE A 244 0.12 15.00 -32.47
N HIS A 245 -0.99 15.74 -32.47
CA HIS A 245 -2.01 15.72 -33.54
C HIS A 245 -1.49 16.20 -34.90
N GLU A 246 -0.40 16.96 -34.99
CA GLU A 246 0.24 17.34 -36.27
C GLU A 246 0.96 16.15 -36.94
N VAL A 247 1.29 15.10 -36.17
CA VAL A 247 2.10 13.94 -36.60
C VAL A 247 1.42 12.59 -36.37
N GLN A 248 0.10 12.59 -36.13
CA GLN A 248 -0.72 11.42 -35.83
C GLN A 248 -2.06 11.49 -36.57
N LYS A 249 -2.30 10.56 -37.51
CA LYS A 249 -3.48 10.59 -38.40
C LYS A 249 -4.78 10.15 -37.74
N HIS A 250 -4.72 9.34 -36.69
CA HIS A 250 -5.88 8.78 -36.00
C HIS A 250 -5.84 9.05 -34.50
N LEU A 251 -7.00 9.41 -33.94
CA LEU A 251 -7.27 9.51 -32.51
C LEU A 251 -8.42 8.54 -32.17
N THR A 252 -8.21 7.65 -31.21
CA THR A 252 -9.26 6.82 -30.64
C THR A 252 -9.57 7.30 -29.22
N LEU A 253 -10.79 7.82 -29.03
CA LEU A 253 -11.35 8.22 -27.75
C LEU A 253 -11.69 6.97 -26.93
N SER A 254 -10.66 6.33 -26.39
CA SER A 254 -10.77 5.07 -25.65
C SER A 254 -11.16 5.27 -24.19
N ASN A 255 -10.85 6.42 -23.57
CA ASN A 255 -11.07 6.69 -22.14
C ASN A 255 -10.66 5.49 -21.27
N HIS A 256 -9.48 4.94 -21.54
CA HIS A 256 -9.07 3.64 -21.00
C HIS A 256 -8.48 3.77 -19.58
N ALA A 257 -7.73 4.82 -19.30
CA ALA A 257 -7.14 5.08 -17.99
C ALA A 257 -7.01 6.60 -17.75
N TYR A 258 -6.79 7.01 -16.50
CA TYR A 258 -6.80 8.40 -16.09
C TYR A 258 -5.41 8.88 -15.69
N LEU A 259 -4.99 10.02 -16.21
CA LEU A 259 -3.75 10.66 -15.79
C LEU A 259 -4.05 11.81 -14.84
N ALA A 260 -3.72 11.62 -13.57
CA ALA A 260 -3.79 12.66 -12.55
C ALA A 260 -2.44 13.36 -12.38
N TYR A 261 -2.47 14.58 -11.86
CA TYR A 261 -1.33 15.24 -11.25
C TYR A 261 -1.50 15.23 -9.75
N VAL A 262 -0.47 14.79 -9.04
CA VAL A 262 -0.44 14.89 -7.59
C VAL A 262 0.14 16.25 -7.24
N PHE A 263 -0.68 17.09 -6.62
CA PHE A 263 -0.21 18.37 -6.08
C PHE A 263 0.43 18.08 -4.73
N SER A 264 1.73 18.35 -4.61
CA SER A 264 2.50 18.08 -3.41
C SER A 264 3.39 19.26 -3.02
N VAL A 265 3.77 19.28 -1.75
CA VAL A 265 4.69 20.24 -1.15
C VAL A 265 5.89 19.47 -0.56
N SER A 266 7.08 20.05 -0.60
CA SER A 266 8.23 19.49 0.10
C SER A 266 7.94 19.37 1.59
N LYS A 267 8.21 18.20 2.18
CA LYS A 267 7.92 17.94 3.60
C LYS A 267 8.66 18.91 4.52
N SER A 268 9.94 19.16 4.26
CA SER A 268 10.76 20.08 5.05
C SER A 268 10.25 21.53 4.97
N VAL A 269 9.86 21.98 3.78
CA VAL A 269 9.23 23.30 3.56
C VAL A 269 7.91 23.39 4.32
N PHE A 270 7.03 22.40 4.17
CA PHE A 270 5.72 22.38 4.83
C PHE A 270 5.83 22.34 6.37
N GLU A 271 6.71 21.50 6.90
CA GLU A 271 6.96 21.40 8.35
C GLU A 271 7.54 22.71 8.92
N SER A 272 8.33 23.46 8.14
CA SER A 272 8.84 24.80 8.50
C SER A 272 7.79 25.92 8.47
N LEU A 273 6.59 25.69 7.90
CA LEU A 273 5.52 26.69 7.88
C LEU A 273 4.70 26.65 9.18
N PRO A 274 4.27 27.81 9.71
CA PRO A 274 3.24 27.90 10.74
C PRO A 274 1.96 27.08 10.42
N PRO A 275 1.27 26.48 11.42
CA PRO A 275 0.12 25.61 11.19
C PRO A 275 -1.02 26.25 10.38
N ASP A 276 -1.28 27.53 10.58
CA ASP A 276 -2.26 28.33 9.86
C ASP A 276 -1.91 28.48 8.37
N LEU A 277 -0.62 28.69 8.04
CA LEU A 277 -0.16 28.76 6.66
C LEU A 277 -0.17 27.38 5.98
N ARG A 278 0.11 26.31 6.72
CA ARG A 278 -0.08 24.93 6.25
C ARG A 278 -1.54 24.65 5.90
N GLU A 279 -2.48 25.04 6.76
CA GLU A 279 -3.91 24.87 6.53
C GLU A 279 -4.37 25.64 5.28
N ILE A 280 -3.94 26.90 5.11
CA ILE A 280 -4.25 27.71 3.93
C ILE A 280 -3.78 27.01 2.64
N ILE A 281 -2.56 26.48 2.59
CA ILE A 281 -2.05 25.73 1.42
C ILE A 281 -2.89 24.48 1.17
N GLN A 282 -3.07 23.64 2.19
CA GLN A 282 -3.76 22.35 2.09
C GLN A 282 -5.21 22.53 1.63
N ARG A 283 -5.94 23.46 2.26
CA ARG A 283 -7.35 23.73 1.99
C ARG A 283 -7.57 24.39 0.63
N THR A 284 -6.72 25.35 0.26
CA THR A 284 -6.85 26.05 -1.03
C THR A 284 -6.59 25.13 -2.22
N ALA A 285 -5.61 24.21 -2.10
CA ALA A 285 -5.38 23.18 -3.10
C ALA A 285 -6.61 22.28 -3.29
N GLN A 286 -7.20 21.79 -2.18
CA GLN A 286 -8.39 20.92 -2.19
C GLN A 286 -9.65 21.60 -2.72
N GLU A 287 -9.93 22.85 -2.32
CA GLU A 287 -11.10 23.60 -2.80
C GLU A 287 -11.00 23.88 -4.31
N LEU A 288 -9.79 24.10 -4.84
CA LEU A 288 -9.56 24.33 -6.27
C LEU A 288 -9.68 23.06 -7.12
N THR A 289 -9.55 21.85 -6.56
CA THR A 289 -9.69 20.58 -7.29
C THR A 289 -11.02 20.47 -8.04
N VAL A 290 -12.13 20.93 -7.45
CA VAL A 290 -13.45 20.91 -8.09
C VAL A 290 -13.50 21.88 -9.28
N TRP A 291 -12.90 23.07 -9.12
CA TRP A 291 -12.84 24.07 -10.18
C TRP A 291 -11.92 23.65 -11.33
N GLU A 292 -10.77 23.08 -11.02
CA GLU A 292 -9.79 22.58 -11.99
C GLU A 292 -10.42 21.49 -12.85
N ARG A 293 -10.99 20.44 -12.25
CA ARG A 293 -11.65 19.35 -13.00
C ARG A 293 -12.77 19.86 -13.91
N ALA A 294 -13.58 20.81 -13.44
CA ALA A 294 -14.62 21.44 -14.25
C ALA A 294 -14.04 22.27 -15.41
N GLU A 295 -12.93 22.96 -15.20
CA GLU A 295 -12.22 23.74 -16.22
C GLU A 295 -11.54 22.83 -17.26
N THR A 296 -10.95 21.71 -16.84
CA THR A 296 -10.41 20.66 -17.72
C THR A 296 -11.50 20.08 -18.61
N LEU A 297 -12.63 19.64 -18.02
CA LEU A 297 -13.83 19.18 -18.75
C LEU A 297 -14.33 20.20 -19.78
N ARG A 298 -14.45 21.48 -19.39
CA ARG A 298 -14.91 22.57 -20.26
C ARG A 298 -14.00 22.79 -21.47
N ARG A 299 -12.71 22.42 -21.37
CA ARG A 299 -11.71 22.56 -22.43
C ARG A 299 -11.63 21.33 -23.34
N GLU A 300 -11.89 20.11 -22.85
CA GLU A 300 -11.85 18.87 -23.65
C GLU A 300 -12.62 18.99 -24.98
N ALA A 301 -13.83 19.58 -24.95
CA ALA A 301 -14.63 19.79 -26.15
C ALA A 301 -13.93 20.67 -27.22
N ARG A 302 -13.22 21.73 -26.81
CA ARG A 302 -12.47 22.60 -27.74
C ARG A 302 -11.25 21.89 -28.30
N LEU A 303 -10.57 21.07 -27.48
CA LEU A 303 -9.40 20.30 -27.88
C LEU A 303 -9.76 19.25 -28.95
N ILE A 304 -10.94 18.63 -28.86
CA ILE A 304 -11.48 17.74 -29.91
C ILE A 304 -11.68 18.49 -31.24
N GLU A 305 -12.23 19.71 -31.21
CA GLU A 305 -12.37 20.53 -32.42
C GLU A 305 -11.01 20.91 -33.03
N THR A 306 -10.02 21.28 -32.21
CA THR A 306 -8.65 21.54 -32.68
C THR A 306 -8.05 20.33 -33.38
N ILE A 307 -8.17 19.14 -32.77
CA ILE A 307 -7.64 17.88 -33.35
C ILE A 307 -8.36 17.55 -34.67
N ARG A 308 -9.68 17.73 -34.75
CA ARG A 308 -10.46 17.51 -35.97
C ARG A 308 -10.08 18.52 -37.08
N ALA A 309 -9.87 19.79 -36.73
CA ALA A 309 -9.47 20.83 -37.67
C ALA A 309 -8.09 20.59 -38.28
N ALA A 310 -7.19 19.87 -37.58
CA ALA A 310 -5.92 19.41 -38.12
C ALA A 310 -6.02 18.19 -39.07
N GLY A 311 -7.24 17.72 -39.38
CA GLY A 311 -7.48 16.60 -40.30
C GLY A 311 -7.35 15.20 -39.67
N VAL A 312 -7.21 15.11 -38.35
CA VAL A 312 -7.13 13.83 -37.63
C VAL A 312 -8.48 13.12 -37.65
N THR A 313 -8.48 11.85 -38.02
CA THR A 313 -9.69 11.00 -37.97
C THR A 313 -9.94 10.57 -36.52
N ILE A 314 -11.08 10.99 -35.96
CA ILE A 314 -11.46 10.68 -34.57
C ILE A 314 -12.46 9.52 -34.56
N HIS A 315 -12.13 8.44 -33.83
CA HIS A 315 -13.02 7.31 -33.53
C HIS A 315 -13.38 7.31 -32.04
N THR A 316 -14.62 6.95 -31.70
CA THR A 316 -15.06 6.74 -30.32
C THR A 316 -15.40 5.28 -30.15
N LEU A 317 -14.83 4.61 -29.14
CA LEU A 317 -15.11 3.19 -28.92
C LEU A 317 -16.60 2.94 -28.68
N THR A 318 -17.18 1.94 -29.35
CA THR A 318 -18.52 1.45 -28.99
C THR A 318 -18.47 0.71 -27.64
N PRO A 319 -19.63 0.43 -27.00
CA PRO A 319 -19.67 -0.39 -25.79
C PRO A 319 -19.02 -1.78 -25.97
N GLU A 320 -19.13 -2.35 -27.16
CA GLU A 320 -18.58 -3.65 -27.55
C GLU A 320 -17.05 -3.57 -27.70
N GLU A 321 -16.54 -2.62 -28.51
CA GLU A 321 -15.10 -2.38 -28.67
C GLU A 321 -14.44 -2.04 -27.30
N ARG A 322 -15.12 -1.25 -26.45
CA ARG A 322 -14.67 -0.95 -25.08
C ARG A 322 -14.63 -2.21 -24.20
N LEU A 323 -15.57 -3.14 -24.38
CA LEU A 323 -15.59 -4.41 -23.66
C LEU A 323 -14.46 -5.35 -24.12
N GLU A 324 -14.15 -5.38 -25.42
CA GLU A 324 -13.01 -6.12 -25.97
C GLU A 324 -11.69 -5.66 -25.35
N PHE A 325 -11.41 -4.35 -25.35
CA PHE A 325 -10.24 -3.79 -24.66
C PHE A 325 -10.22 -4.08 -23.15
N LYS A 326 -11.37 -3.94 -22.47
CA LYS A 326 -11.48 -4.27 -21.04
C LYS A 326 -11.16 -5.73 -20.77
N ASN A 327 -11.59 -6.64 -21.64
CA ASN A 327 -11.33 -8.08 -21.49
C ASN A 327 -9.88 -8.43 -21.82
N ALA A 328 -9.30 -7.86 -22.88
CA ALA A 328 -7.89 -8.06 -23.25
C ALA A 328 -6.90 -7.53 -22.18
N LEU A 329 -7.30 -6.50 -21.44
CA LEU A 329 -6.50 -5.90 -20.36
C LEU A 329 -6.89 -6.40 -18.96
N ALA A 330 -7.94 -7.19 -18.83
CA ALA A 330 -8.18 -7.93 -17.59
C ALA A 330 -7.14 -9.04 -17.45
N PRO A 331 -6.66 -9.38 -16.23
CA PRO A 331 -6.95 -8.78 -14.92
C PRO A 331 -5.78 -7.90 -14.41
N THR A 332 -5.49 -6.78 -15.08
CA THR A 332 -4.29 -5.95 -14.78
C THR A 332 -4.23 -5.43 -13.33
N ALA A 333 -5.35 -5.03 -12.71
CA ALA A 333 -5.36 -4.58 -11.32
C ALA A 333 -4.87 -5.66 -10.33
N ASP A 334 -5.31 -6.91 -10.51
CA ASP A 334 -4.89 -8.03 -9.67
C ASP A 334 -3.43 -8.45 -9.92
N LYS A 335 -2.99 -8.42 -11.19
CA LYS A 335 -1.60 -8.67 -11.59
C LYS A 335 -0.65 -7.81 -10.78
N PHE A 336 -0.91 -6.50 -10.77
CA PHE A 336 -0.11 -5.50 -10.08
C PHE A 336 -0.59 -5.20 -8.65
N GLY A 337 -1.32 -6.12 -8.01
CA GLY A 337 -1.88 -5.87 -6.67
C GLY A 337 -0.82 -5.61 -5.58
N PHE A 338 0.40 -6.14 -5.73
CA PHE A 338 1.51 -5.84 -4.81
C PHE A 338 2.16 -4.48 -5.09
N GLU A 339 2.22 -4.05 -6.35
CA GLU A 339 2.74 -2.74 -6.73
C GLU A 339 1.74 -1.60 -6.46
N VAL A 340 0.45 -1.81 -6.76
CA VAL A 340 -0.60 -0.82 -6.48
C VAL A 340 -0.89 -0.75 -4.98
N GLY A 341 -0.85 -1.90 -4.29
CA GLY A 341 -1.23 -2.05 -2.89
C GLY A 341 -2.62 -2.68 -2.75
N TYR A 342 -2.69 -3.83 -2.09
CA TYR A 342 -3.97 -4.49 -1.79
C TYR A 342 -4.82 -3.68 -0.82
N ASP A 343 -4.23 -2.81 -0.01
CA ASP A 343 -4.93 -1.84 0.84
C ASP A 343 -5.81 -0.91 -0.01
N LEU A 344 -5.26 -0.35 -1.10
CA LEU A 344 -6.01 0.51 -2.01
C LEU A 344 -7.07 -0.27 -2.81
N LEU A 345 -6.71 -1.43 -3.36
CA LEU A 345 -7.63 -2.23 -4.17
C LEU A 345 -8.81 -2.75 -3.34
N MET A 346 -8.55 -3.29 -2.14
CA MET A 346 -9.61 -3.81 -1.27
C MET A 346 -10.50 -2.70 -0.73
N LYS A 347 -9.94 -1.54 -0.37
CA LYS A 347 -10.74 -0.36 -0.02
C LYS A 347 -11.65 0.09 -1.17
N THR A 348 -11.16 0.01 -2.41
CA THR A 348 -11.94 0.36 -3.60
C THR A 348 -13.11 -0.61 -3.78
N ASP A 349 -12.86 -1.91 -3.66
CA ASP A 349 -13.88 -2.94 -3.87
C ASP A 349 -14.87 -3.04 -2.70
N GLU A 350 -14.45 -2.71 -1.47
CA GLU A 350 -15.33 -2.42 -0.32
C GLU A 350 -16.33 -1.31 -0.67
N LEU A 351 -15.85 -0.14 -1.11
CA LEU A 351 -16.70 1.02 -1.43
C LEU A 351 -17.61 0.79 -2.65
N ARG A 352 -17.24 -0.15 -3.54
CA ARG A 352 -18.09 -0.61 -4.65
C ARG A 352 -19.19 -1.56 -4.22
N TYR A 353 -18.98 -2.36 -3.17
CA TYR A 353 -19.91 -3.44 -2.82
C TYR A 353 -21.34 -2.94 -2.53
N PRO A 354 -21.58 -1.94 -1.65
CA PRO A 354 -22.93 -1.42 -1.41
C PRO A 354 -23.61 -0.83 -2.65
N ARG A 355 -22.83 -0.24 -3.57
CA ARG A 355 -23.37 0.36 -4.81
C ARG A 355 -23.87 -0.68 -5.81
N GLN A 356 -23.41 -1.93 -5.72
CA GLN A 356 -23.81 -3.00 -6.65
C GLN A 356 -25.03 -3.79 -6.17
N GLU A 357 -25.41 -3.69 -4.90
CA GLU A 357 -26.66 -4.27 -4.37
C GLU A 357 -27.89 -3.40 -4.68
N VAL A 358 -27.71 -2.11 -4.98
CA VAL A 358 -28.81 -1.21 -5.43
C VAL A 358 -29.15 -1.48 -6.90
N ALA A 359 -29.84 -2.60 -7.14
CA ALA A 359 -30.34 -2.96 -8.46
C ALA A 359 -31.55 -2.11 -8.87
N ALA A 360 -31.75 -1.93 -10.19
CA ALA A 360 -32.89 -1.21 -10.72
C ALA A 360 -34.24 -1.88 -10.34
N PRO A 361 -35.31 -1.10 -10.10
CA PRO A 361 -36.61 -1.66 -9.71
C PRO A 361 -37.11 -2.72 -10.70
N GLY A 362 -37.36 -3.93 -10.21
CA GLY A 362 -37.89 -5.05 -11.00
C GLY A 362 -36.89 -6.16 -11.35
N SER A 363 -35.57 -5.98 -11.18
CA SER A 363 -34.62 -7.08 -11.42
C SER A 363 -34.45 -7.98 -10.18
N ARG A 364 -34.87 -9.25 -10.27
CA ARG A 364 -34.45 -10.32 -9.34
C ARG A 364 -33.01 -10.73 -9.65
N ARG A 365 -32.04 -9.89 -9.32
CA ARG A 365 -30.64 -10.33 -9.22
C ARG A 365 -30.46 -11.11 -7.93
N VAL A 366 -30.00 -12.35 -8.05
CA VAL A 366 -29.57 -13.12 -6.87
C VAL A 366 -28.18 -12.63 -6.48
N SER A 367 -28.05 -12.07 -5.28
CA SER A 367 -26.77 -11.56 -4.79
C SER A 367 -25.72 -12.68 -4.72
N PRO A 368 -24.46 -12.41 -5.08
CA PRO A 368 -23.40 -13.40 -4.97
C PRO A 368 -23.16 -13.78 -3.50
N LEU A 369 -22.72 -15.01 -3.27
CA LEU A 369 -22.22 -15.42 -1.96
C LEU A 369 -20.88 -14.76 -1.70
N VAL A 370 -20.63 -14.34 -0.46
CA VAL A 370 -19.45 -13.56 -0.09
C VAL A 370 -18.46 -14.43 0.69
N MET A 371 -17.21 -14.41 0.22
CA MET A 371 -16.05 -14.86 0.98
C MET A 371 -15.31 -13.62 1.49
N GLY A 372 -15.28 -13.45 2.82
CA GLY A 372 -14.49 -12.39 3.44
C GLY A 372 -13.00 -12.75 3.48
N VAL A 373 -12.14 -11.75 3.39
CA VAL A 373 -10.72 -11.85 3.74
C VAL A 373 -10.38 -10.70 4.68
N ASP A 374 -9.88 -11.02 5.87
CA ASP A 374 -9.41 -10.03 6.83
C ASP A 374 -7.92 -10.26 7.07
N ALA A 375 -7.09 -9.35 6.57
CA ALA A 375 -5.64 -9.52 6.56
C ALA A 375 -4.92 -8.17 6.64
N ASP A 376 -3.61 -8.20 6.93
CA ASP A 376 -2.74 -7.03 6.79
C ASP A 376 -2.42 -6.84 5.29
N PHE A 377 -2.93 -5.76 4.71
CA PHE A 377 -2.70 -5.39 3.31
C PHE A 377 -1.82 -4.14 3.13
N SER A 378 -1.56 -3.37 4.20
CA SER A 378 -0.82 -2.09 4.14
C SER A 378 0.49 -2.06 4.92
N MET A 379 0.65 -2.90 5.94
CA MET A 379 1.72 -2.79 6.94
C MET A 379 2.74 -3.94 6.83
N ARG A 380 3.25 -4.44 7.96
CA ARG A 380 4.45 -5.30 8.06
C ARG A 380 4.29 -6.67 7.38
N SER A 381 3.06 -7.08 7.11
CA SER A 381 2.70 -8.38 6.54
C SER A 381 1.89 -8.25 5.24
N ALA A 382 1.91 -7.09 4.58
CA ALA A 382 1.18 -6.79 3.34
C ALA A 382 1.36 -7.85 2.23
N GLN A 383 2.58 -8.39 2.05
CA GLN A 383 2.82 -9.48 1.09
C GLN A 383 2.16 -10.81 1.53
N GLY A 384 2.17 -11.13 2.82
CA GLY A 384 1.45 -12.26 3.39
C GLY A 384 -0.07 -12.14 3.18
N GLY A 385 -0.66 -10.98 3.50
CA GLY A 385 -2.08 -10.73 3.30
C GLY A 385 -2.48 -10.77 1.82
N GLY A 386 -1.73 -10.12 0.94
CA GLY A 386 -1.95 -10.19 -0.50
C GLY A 386 -1.82 -11.61 -1.06
N ALA A 387 -0.90 -12.43 -0.55
CA ALA A 387 -0.80 -13.84 -0.93
C ALA A 387 -1.99 -14.68 -0.44
N ILE A 388 -2.50 -14.43 0.78
CA ILE A 388 -3.76 -15.02 1.26
C ILE A 388 -4.89 -14.66 0.27
N TYR A 389 -5.06 -13.37 -0.05
CA TYR A 389 -6.08 -12.91 -0.99
C TYR A 389 -5.96 -13.58 -2.36
N ARG A 390 -4.75 -13.68 -2.95
CA ARG A 390 -4.52 -14.38 -4.22
C ARG A 390 -4.93 -15.86 -4.16
N GLY A 391 -4.67 -16.54 -3.03
CA GLY A 391 -5.14 -17.91 -2.79
C GLY A 391 -6.66 -18.04 -2.82
N VAL A 392 -7.36 -17.15 -2.10
CA VAL A 392 -8.84 -17.11 -2.07
C VAL A 392 -9.41 -16.74 -3.45
N GLN A 393 -8.83 -15.76 -4.13
CA GLN A 393 -9.23 -15.32 -5.47
C GLN A 393 -9.17 -16.47 -6.48
N LEU A 394 -8.06 -17.21 -6.54
CA LEU A 394 -7.91 -18.36 -7.42
C LEU A 394 -8.93 -19.48 -7.11
N ALA A 395 -9.20 -19.76 -5.83
CA ALA A 395 -10.20 -20.75 -5.45
C ALA A 395 -11.63 -20.32 -5.83
N VAL A 396 -12.01 -19.06 -5.55
CA VAL A 396 -13.32 -18.50 -5.90
C VAL A 396 -13.56 -18.47 -7.40
N GLU A 397 -12.56 -18.06 -8.19
CA GLU A 397 -12.61 -18.14 -9.65
C GLU A 397 -12.84 -19.58 -10.16
N GLU A 398 -12.21 -20.59 -9.53
CA GLU A 398 -12.43 -22.00 -9.92
C GLU A 398 -13.83 -22.49 -9.59
N ILE A 399 -14.30 -22.14 -8.40
CA ILE A 399 -15.65 -22.45 -7.92
C ILE A 399 -16.68 -21.83 -8.86
N ASN A 400 -16.46 -20.58 -9.29
CA ASN A 400 -17.32 -19.87 -10.25
C ASN A 400 -17.28 -20.48 -11.65
N ALA A 401 -16.12 -20.87 -12.16
CA ALA A 401 -16.00 -21.61 -13.42
C ALA A 401 -16.76 -22.95 -13.37
N GLY A 402 -16.86 -23.56 -12.19
CA GLY A 402 -17.70 -24.74 -11.91
C GLY A 402 -19.19 -24.46 -11.63
N GLY A 403 -19.69 -23.24 -11.90
CA GLY A 403 -21.10 -22.86 -11.66
C GLY A 403 -21.40 -22.28 -10.27
N GLY A 404 -20.37 -21.99 -9.46
CA GLY A 404 -20.49 -21.35 -8.16
C GLY A 404 -20.83 -22.32 -7.01
N LEU A 405 -21.56 -21.82 -6.02
CA LEU A 405 -22.16 -22.61 -4.93
C LEU A 405 -23.67 -22.35 -4.88
N LEU A 406 -24.46 -23.40 -4.67
CA LEU A 406 -25.92 -23.32 -4.59
C LEU A 406 -26.58 -22.64 -5.81
N GLY A 407 -25.92 -22.71 -6.98
CA GLY A 407 -26.37 -22.08 -8.23
C GLY A 407 -26.03 -20.59 -8.38
N VAL A 408 -25.23 -20.00 -7.48
CA VAL A 408 -24.85 -18.58 -7.52
C VAL A 408 -23.33 -18.39 -7.46
N PRO A 409 -22.79 -17.33 -8.10
CA PRO A 409 -21.36 -17.04 -8.05
C PRO A 409 -20.92 -16.55 -6.66
N LEU A 410 -19.65 -16.77 -6.36
CA LEU A 410 -18.95 -16.23 -5.20
C LEU A 410 -18.23 -14.95 -5.56
N ARG A 411 -18.11 -14.06 -4.56
CA ARG A 411 -17.29 -12.84 -4.61
C ARG A 411 -16.37 -12.80 -3.40
N VAL A 412 -15.14 -12.35 -3.60
CA VAL A 412 -14.21 -12.02 -2.51
C VAL A 412 -14.41 -10.56 -2.09
N ILE A 413 -14.43 -10.29 -0.79
CA ILE A 413 -14.32 -8.94 -0.22
C ILE A 413 -13.15 -8.96 0.77
N GLY A 414 -12.08 -8.23 0.46
CA GLY A 414 -11.00 -8.01 1.41
C GLY A 414 -11.26 -6.78 2.29
N ARG A 415 -10.80 -6.83 3.53
CA ARG A 415 -10.66 -5.67 4.42
C ARG A 415 -9.27 -5.70 5.04
N ASP A 416 -8.66 -4.52 5.17
CA ASP A 416 -7.36 -4.38 5.81
C ASP A 416 -7.54 -4.20 7.31
N HIS A 417 -6.87 -5.02 8.12
CA HIS A 417 -6.81 -4.80 9.57
C HIS A 417 -5.55 -4.01 9.99
N ALA A 418 -4.59 -3.76 9.09
CA ALA A 418 -3.38 -2.96 9.31
C ALA A 418 -2.64 -3.28 10.63
N THR A 419 -2.55 -4.57 10.99
CA THR A 419 -2.00 -5.09 12.27
C THR A 419 -2.75 -4.70 13.56
N SER A 420 -3.94 -4.10 13.47
CA SER A 420 -4.75 -3.63 14.60
C SER A 420 -5.91 -4.56 14.93
N SER A 421 -5.88 -5.16 16.13
CA SER A 421 -6.98 -5.93 16.70
C SER A 421 -8.29 -5.14 16.91
N GLN A 422 -8.23 -3.79 16.89
CA GLN A 422 -9.43 -2.97 16.91
C GLN A 422 -10.09 -2.91 15.52
N ILE A 423 -9.29 -2.80 14.46
CA ILE A 423 -9.80 -2.72 13.09
C ILE A 423 -10.29 -4.09 12.63
N GLY A 424 -9.57 -5.18 12.91
CA GLY A 424 -10.01 -6.52 12.56
C GLY A 424 -11.34 -6.92 13.24
N ARG A 425 -11.54 -6.61 14.52
CA ARG A 425 -12.87 -6.75 15.17
C ARG A 425 -13.97 -5.92 14.52
N GLN A 426 -13.67 -4.71 14.03
CA GLN A 426 -14.62 -3.90 13.25
C GLN A 426 -14.90 -4.52 11.87
N ASN A 427 -13.89 -5.13 11.25
CA ASN A 427 -14.03 -5.88 9.99
C ASN A 427 -14.92 -7.11 10.19
N LEU A 428 -14.80 -7.85 11.30
CA LEU A 428 -15.68 -8.97 11.64
C LEU A 428 -17.13 -8.56 11.84
N GLU A 429 -17.40 -7.46 12.56
CA GLU A 429 -18.77 -6.91 12.69
C GLU A 429 -19.34 -6.50 11.32
N HIS A 430 -18.54 -5.86 10.48
CA HIS A 430 -18.94 -5.52 9.12
C HIS A 430 -19.25 -6.78 8.29
N PHE A 431 -18.40 -7.80 8.33
CA PHE A 431 -18.64 -9.06 7.63
C PHE A 431 -19.89 -9.78 8.16
N ALA A 432 -20.11 -9.80 9.49
CA ALA A 432 -21.29 -10.41 10.09
C ALA A 432 -22.62 -9.74 9.67
N ALA A 433 -22.57 -8.46 9.31
CA ALA A 433 -23.70 -7.71 8.76
C ALA A 433 -24.00 -8.01 7.28
N VAL A 434 -23.08 -8.66 6.54
CA VAL A 434 -23.30 -9.09 5.14
C VAL A 434 -24.11 -10.40 5.12
N PRO A 435 -25.39 -10.41 4.68
CA PRO A 435 -26.24 -11.60 4.81
C PRO A 435 -25.80 -12.80 3.97
N SER A 436 -25.00 -12.55 2.92
CA SER A 436 -24.46 -13.55 2.00
C SER A 436 -23.07 -14.09 2.40
N LEU A 437 -22.54 -13.70 3.57
CA LEU A 437 -21.23 -14.17 4.06
C LEU A 437 -21.24 -15.66 4.39
N LEU A 438 -20.36 -16.43 3.72
CA LEU A 438 -20.11 -17.84 4.02
C LEU A 438 -19.09 -18.05 5.15
N GLY A 439 -18.08 -17.18 5.22
CA GLY A 439 -16.95 -17.25 6.15
C GLY A 439 -15.90 -16.19 5.82
N VAL A 440 -14.87 -16.12 6.66
CA VAL A 440 -13.75 -15.17 6.53
C VAL A 440 -12.43 -15.94 6.51
N VAL A 441 -11.54 -15.66 5.56
CA VAL A 441 -10.14 -16.07 5.67
C VAL A 441 -9.38 -15.02 6.47
N GLY A 442 -8.90 -15.43 7.64
CA GLY A 442 -8.20 -14.60 8.60
C GLY A 442 -6.71 -14.42 8.32
N GLY A 443 -6.13 -13.44 9.02
CA GLY A 443 -4.86 -12.86 8.64
C GLY A 443 -3.59 -13.64 8.99
N VAL A 444 -2.48 -12.89 8.92
CA VAL A 444 -1.11 -13.37 9.12
C VAL A 444 -0.74 -13.46 10.61
N GLN A 445 -1.40 -12.69 11.48
CA GLN A 445 -0.89 -12.36 12.80
C GLN A 445 -1.67 -13.02 13.94
N THR A 446 -0.99 -13.87 14.72
CA THR A 446 -1.55 -14.55 15.90
C THR A 446 -2.19 -13.58 16.90
N ALA A 447 -1.61 -12.40 17.14
CA ALA A 447 -2.13 -11.46 18.13
C ALA A 447 -3.51 -10.89 17.75
N VAL A 448 -3.68 -10.49 16.48
CA VAL A 448 -4.94 -9.96 15.95
C VAL A 448 -6.05 -11.00 16.06
N ILE A 449 -5.79 -12.23 15.57
CA ILE A 449 -6.76 -13.32 15.62
C ILE A 449 -7.10 -13.70 17.08
N MET A 450 -6.11 -13.71 18.00
CA MET A 450 -6.36 -14.00 19.41
C MET A 450 -7.35 -13.03 20.05
N ASP A 451 -7.21 -11.73 19.77
CA ASP A 451 -8.10 -10.68 20.29
C ASP A 451 -9.50 -10.73 19.64
N GLU A 452 -9.65 -11.43 18.51
CA GLU A 452 -10.89 -11.64 17.76
C GLU A 452 -11.62 -12.94 18.09
N ILE A 453 -10.99 -13.88 18.81
CA ILE A 453 -11.55 -15.23 19.05
C ILE A 453 -12.97 -15.17 19.62
N GLU A 454 -13.24 -14.30 20.61
CA GLU A 454 -14.58 -14.18 21.20
C GLU A 454 -15.61 -13.66 20.19
N ASP A 455 -15.22 -12.69 19.36
CA ASP A 455 -16.09 -12.09 18.35
C ASP A 455 -16.39 -13.05 17.20
N ILE A 456 -15.40 -13.81 16.72
CA ILE A 456 -15.57 -14.89 15.73
C ILE A 456 -16.68 -15.86 16.16
N HIS A 457 -16.67 -16.26 17.44
CA HIS A 457 -17.63 -17.23 18.00
C HIS A 457 -18.99 -16.60 18.28
N ARG A 458 -19.02 -15.39 18.86
CA ARG A 458 -20.25 -14.62 19.11
C ARG A 458 -21.01 -14.32 17.82
N LEU A 459 -20.28 -13.90 16.78
CA LEU A 459 -20.81 -13.59 15.45
C LEU A 459 -21.04 -14.85 14.60
N LYS A 460 -20.60 -16.03 15.04
CA LYS A 460 -20.73 -17.33 14.36
C LYS A 460 -20.16 -17.30 12.94
N ILE A 461 -18.95 -16.76 12.78
CA ILE A 461 -18.23 -16.68 11.50
C ILE A 461 -17.32 -17.92 11.36
N PRO A 462 -17.49 -18.80 10.36
CA PRO A 462 -16.48 -19.78 10.01
C PRO A 462 -15.20 -19.05 9.60
N PHE A 463 -14.19 -19.07 10.47
CA PHE A 463 -12.98 -18.29 10.34
C PHE A 463 -11.80 -19.19 9.99
N LEU A 464 -11.23 -18.99 8.81
CA LEU A 464 -10.27 -19.89 8.19
C LEU A 464 -8.86 -19.30 8.29
N ILE A 465 -7.93 -20.02 8.91
CA ILE A 465 -6.59 -19.51 9.23
C ILE A 465 -5.56 -20.17 8.31
N PRO A 466 -5.00 -19.46 7.32
CA PRO A 466 -3.99 -20.00 6.39
C PRO A 466 -2.55 -19.82 6.90
N TRP A 467 -2.34 -18.97 7.92
CA TRP A 467 -0.99 -18.54 8.33
C TRP A 467 -0.75 -18.51 9.83
N GLY A 468 -1.63 -17.90 10.63
CA GLY A 468 -1.41 -17.71 12.07
C GLY A 468 -1.06 -19.01 12.81
N THR A 469 0.12 -19.08 13.42
CA THR A 469 0.72 -20.34 13.90
C THR A 469 0.48 -20.61 15.39
N GLY A 470 -0.02 -19.61 16.13
CA GLY A 470 -0.23 -19.68 17.59
C GLY A 470 -1.17 -20.82 18.01
N GLN A 471 -0.81 -21.56 19.05
CA GLN A 471 -1.57 -22.74 19.51
C GLN A 471 -3.02 -22.38 19.88
N SER A 472 -3.18 -21.29 20.62
CA SER A 472 -4.47 -20.78 21.13
C SER A 472 -5.51 -20.43 20.06
N LEU A 473 -5.12 -20.30 18.78
CA LEU A 473 -6.02 -19.94 17.68
C LEU A 473 -7.07 -21.02 17.37
N THR A 474 -6.80 -22.26 17.76
CA THR A 474 -7.67 -23.44 17.59
C THR A 474 -7.82 -24.20 18.92
N GLU A 475 -6.78 -24.23 19.76
CA GLU A 475 -6.79 -24.90 21.07
C GLU A 475 -7.31 -23.97 22.20
N HIS A 476 -8.48 -23.35 22.00
CA HIS A 476 -9.16 -22.51 22.99
C HIS A 476 -10.39 -23.21 23.61
N GLY A 477 -10.91 -22.68 24.72
CA GLY A 477 -12.05 -23.25 25.44
C GLY A 477 -13.44 -23.10 24.79
N LEU A 478 -13.60 -22.19 23.82
CA LEU A 478 -14.91 -21.92 23.21
C LEU A 478 -15.44 -23.13 22.41
N ARG A 479 -16.70 -23.49 22.65
CA ARG A 479 -17.42 -24.59 21.96
C ARG A 479 -18.87 -24.17 21.66
N PRO A 480 -19.44 -24.53 20.49
CA PRO A 480 -18.75 -25.10 19.32
C PRO A 480 -17.69 -24.14 18.75
N SER A 481 -16.53 -24.66 18.33
CA SER A 481 -15.45 -23.82 17.77
C SER A 481 -15.77 -23.34 16.36
N TYR A 482 -15.40 -22.11 16.01
CA TYR A 482 -15.61 -21.48 14.70
C TYR A 482 -14.30 -21.22 13.92
N THR A 483 -13.13 -21.44 14.52
CA THR A 483 -11.81 -21.26 13.90
C THR A 483 -11.31 -22.56 13.28
N PHE A 484 -10.84 -22.54 12.03
CA PHE A 484 -10.36 -23.74 11.31
C PHE A 484 -9.05 -23.44 10.60
N ARG A 485 -8.03 -24.31 10.72
CA ARG A 485 -6.66 -23.96 10.30
C ARG A 485 -6.01 -24.98 9.36
N ILE A 486 -5.45 -24.45 8.27
CA ILE A 486 -4.36 -25.07 7.51
C ILE A 486 -3.19 -24.09 7.62
N ALA A 487 -2.36 -24.25 8.63
CA ALA A 487 -1.09 -23.53 8.77
C ALA A 487 -0.06 -24.39 9.50
N VAL A 488 1.21 -23.99 9.43
CA VAL A 488 2.21 -24.49 10.38
C VAL A 488 1.77 -24.04 11.78
N THR A 489 1.88 -24.90 12.80
CA THR A 489 1.54 -24.55 14.18
C THR A 489 2.78 -24.59 15.07
N ASP A 490 2.81 -23.77 16.13
CA ASP A 490 3.98 -23.68 17.02
C ASP A 490 4.26 -25.04 17.71
N ASN A 491 3.21 -25.80 18.05
CA ASN A 491 3.29 -27.18 18.58
C ASN A 491 3.96 -28.18 17.62
N LEU A 492 3.94 -27.93 16.32
CA LEU A 492 4.61 -28.78 15.33
C LEU A 492 6.00 -28.24 15.01
N ALA A 493 6.12 -26.92 14.82
CA ALA A 493 7.33 -26.28 14.35
C ALA A 493 8.39 -26.08 15.43
N ALA A 494 8.03 -25.60 16.63
CA ALA A 494 9.04 -25.32 17.66
C ALA A 494 9.77 -26.60 18.12
N PRO A 495 9.08 -27.75 18.37
CA PRO A 495 9.75 -29.02 18.63
C PRO A 495 10.58 -29.54 17.43
N PHE A 496 10.09 -29.32 16.20
CA PHE A 496 10.79 -29.71 14.98
C PHE A 496 12.10 -28.92 14.79
N LEU A 497 12.09 -27.61 15.04
CA LEU A 497 13.26 -26.74 14.98
C LEU A 497 14.25 -27.08 16.12
N LEU A 498 13.76 -27.33 17.33
CA LEU A 498 14.60 -27.72 18.48
C LEU A 498 15.38 -29.02 18.23
N GLU A 499 14.72 -30.03 17.69
CA GLU A 499 15.32 -31.31 17.27
C GLU A 499 16.50 -31.11 16.28
N ARG A 500 16.41 -30.09 15.41
CA ARG A 500 17.38 -29.81 14.35
C ARG A 500 18.52 -28.91 14.81
N ALA A 501 18.21 -27.89 15.61
CA ALA A 501 19.22 -27.06 16.27
C ALA A 501 20.11 -27.90 17.21
N LEU A 502 19.54 -28.83 17.98
CA LEU A 502 20.28 -29.75 18.86
C LEU A 502 21.13 -30.78 18.10
N ARG A 503 20.80 -31.10 16.84
CA ARG A 503 21.69 -31.88 15.96
C ARG A 503 22.87 -31.07 15.45
N ALA A 504 22.70 -29.76 15.25
CA ALA A 504 23.76 -28.87 14.78
C ALA A 504 24.73 -28.46 15.91
N SER A 505 24.24 -28.28 17.13
CA SER A 505 25.06 -27.96 18.30
C SER A 505 24.45 -28.50 19.59
N PRO A 506 25.27 -28.99 20.55
CA PRO A 506 24.77 -29.31 21.88
C PRO A 506 24.29 -28.08 22.66
N HIS A 507 24.73 -26.86 22.33
CA HIS A 507 24.27 -25.63 22.98
C HIS A 507 23.49 -24.76 21.99
N VAL A 508 22.22 -24.50 22.31
CA VAL A 508 21.28 -23.76 21.46
C VAL A 508 20.75 -22.54 22.20
N VAL A 509 20.62 -21.40 21.51
CA VAL A 509 19.83 -20.25 22.00
C VAL A 509 18.53 -20.13 21.23
N VAL A 510 17.42 -19.89 21.93
CA VAL A 510 16.12 -19.58 21.33
C VAL A 510 15.88 -18.07 21.47
N LEU A 511 15.88 -17.35 20.35
CA LEU A 511 15.61 -15.92 20.33
C LEU A 511 14.15 -15.66 19.94
N LEU A 512 13.38 -15.14 20.90
CA LEU A 512 11.94 -14.90 20.83
C LEU A 512 11.62 -13.41 20.80
N GLU A 513 10.77 -12.98 19.86
CA GLU A 513 10.14 -11.66 19.96
C GLU A 513 9.13 -11.61 21.11
N ARG A 514 9.05 -10.48 21.82
CA ARG A 514 8.10 -10.27 22.92
C ARG A 514 6.67 -10.02 22.41
N SER A 515 6.05 -11.05 21.84
CA SER A 515 4.67 -11.02 21.32
C SER A 515 3.84 -12.21 21.83
N ALA A 516 2.55 -12.25 21.47
CA ALA A 516 1.71 -13.42 21.73
C ALA A 516 2.23 -14.69 21.01
N TRP A 517 2.81 -14.52 19.82
CA TRP A 517 3.42 -15.61 19.05
C TRP A 517 4.72 -16.13 19.67
N GLY A 518 5.57 -15.22 20.18
CA GLY A 518 6.75 -15.61 20.97
C GLY A 518 6.39 -16.37 22.24
N ARG A 519 5.30 -15.98 22.94
CA ARG A 519 4.78 -16.73 24.11
C ARG A 519 4.27 -18.13 23.73
N SER A 520 3.47 -18.24 22.67
CA SER A 520 3.00 -19.53 22.16
C SER A 520 4.16 -20.48 21.81
N ASN A 521 5.25 -19.98 21.21
CA ASN A 521 6.46 -20.78 20.98
C ASN A 521 7.23 -21.13 22.26
N HIS A 522 7.34 -20.20 23.21
CA HIS A 522 7.93 -20.48 24.53
C HIS A 522 7.20 -21.64 25.21
N ASP A 523 5.87 -21.61 25.22
CA ASP A 523 5.04 -22.59 25.91
C ASP A 523 5.10 -23.97 25.23
N ALA A 524 5.23 -24.02 23.90
CA ALA A 524 5.49 -25.25 23.13
C ALA A 524 6.91 -25.83 23.39
N LEU A 525 7.91 -24.99 23.65
CA LEU A 525 9.30 -25.41 23.88
C LEU A 525 9.61 -25.77 25.33
N LYS A 526 9.02 -25.06 26.30
CA LYS A 526 9.35 -25.17 27.73
C LYS A 526 9.28 -26.61 28.27
N PRO A 527 8.23 -27.43 28.00
CA PRO A 527 8.15 -28.82 28.48
C PRO A 527 9.14 -29.79 27.82
N LEU A 528 9.81 -29.37 26.74
CA LEU A 528 10.88 -30.11 26.09
C LEU A 528 12.24 -29.70 26.67
N ILE A 529 12.46 -28.40 26.83
CA ILE A 529 13.69 -27.84 27.42
C ILE A 529 13.86 -28.29 28.88
N ASP A 530 12.78 -28.38 29.65
CA ASP A 530 12.80 -28.87 31.05
C ASP A 530 13.25 -30.34 31.20
N LYS A 531 13.33 -31.09 30.10
CA LYS A 531 13.81 -32.49 30.06
C LYS A 531 15.27 -32.60 29.59
N LEU A 532 15.89 -31.48 29.22
CA LEU A 532 17.28 -31.42 28.77
C LEU A 532 18.22 -31.05 29.93
N PRO A 533 19.49 -31.47 29.89
CA PRO A 533 20.56 -30.95 30.74
C PRO A 533 20.53 -29.41 30.90
N ALA A 534 20.76 -28.95 32.13
CA ALA A 534 20.75 -27.53 32.46
C ALA A 534 21.77 -26.73 31.62
N GLY A 535 21.31 -25.67 30.96
CA GLY A 535 22.14 -24.86 30.06
C GLY A 535 22.46 -25.51 28.71
N GLN A 536 21.73 -26.57 28.32
CA GLN A 536 21.76 -27.05 26.95
C GLN A 536 21.00 -26.10 25.99
N VAL A 537 19.92 -25.50 26.48
CA VAL A 537 19.10 -24.54 25.72
C VAL A 537 18.81 -23.33 26.57
N ASP A 538 19.19 -22.15 26.08
CA ASP A 538 18.92 -20.85 26.69
C ASP A 538 17.78 -20.14 25.93
N ILE A 539 16.84 -19.49 26.62
CA ILE A 539 15.75 -18.71 25.98
C ILE A 539 15.99 -17.22 26.22
N GLU A 540 16.00 -16.46 25.14
CA GLU A 540 16.25 -15.03 25.12
C GLU A 540 15.10 -14.25 24.46
N TRP A 541 14.77 -13.10 25.04
CA TRP A 541 13.67 -12.25 24.57
C TRP A 541 14.19 -10.90 24.07
N PHE A 542 13.61 -10.41 22.98
CA PHE A 542 13.84 -9.05 22.47
C PHE A 542 12.51 -8.35 22.17
N ASN A 543 12.49 -7.01 22.15
CA ASN A 543 11.29 -6.25 21.80
C ASN A 543 11.31 -5.91 20.30
N VAL A 544 10.15 -6.02 19.65
CA VAL A 544 9.98 -5.67 18.23
C VAL A 544 10.35 -4.19 18.01
N GLY A 545 11.22 -3.91 17.03
CA GLY A 545 11.73 -2.56 16.76
C GLY A 545 12.86 -2.04 17.68
N ASP A 546 13.30 -2.80 18.68
CA ASP A 546 14.32 -2.38 19.66
C ASP A 546 15.73 -2.25 19.06
N ALA A 547 16.37 -1.09 19.26
CA ALA A 547 17.74 -0.82 18.82
C ALA A 547 18.78 -1.71 19.53
N GLY A 548 18.50 -2.16 20.75
CA GLY A 548 19.38 -3.08 21.50
C GLY A 548 19.44 -4.50 20.91
N THR A 549 18.59 -4.84 19.95
CA THR A 549 18.54 -6.18 19.33
C THR A 549 19.87 -6.57 18.69
N GLU A 550 20.56 -5.64 18.01
CA GLU A 550 21.85 -5.94 17.37
C GLU A 550 22.94 -6.26 18.40
N THR A 551 22.98 -5.51 19.51
CA THR A 551 23.91 -5.77 20.62
C THR A 551 23.63 -7.13 21.27
N LYS A 552 22.35 -7.49 21.46
CA LYS A 552 21.98 -8.81 21.96
C LYS A 552 22.44 -9.93 21.01
N VAL A 553 22.21 -9.80 19.70
CA VAL A 553 22.64 -10.81 18.72
C VAL A 553 24.17 -11.01 18.74
N HIS A 554 24.94 -9.94 18.88
CA HIS A 554 26.39 -10.00 19.02
C HIS A 554 26.82 -10.78 20.28
N VAL A 555 26.30 -10.43 21.45
CA VAL A 555 26.58 -11.14 22.72
C VAL A 555 26.21 -12.63 22.64
N LEU A 556 25.13 -12.98 21.95
CA LEU A 556 24.73 -14.38 21.76
C LEU A 556 25.63 -15.16 20.78
N ALA A 557 26.21 -14.49 19.79
CA ALA A 557 27.14 -15.09 18.83
C ALA A 557 28.56 -15.27 19.41
N GLU A 558 28.98 -14.41 20.34
CA GLU A 558 30.24 -14.56 21.08
C GLU A 558 30.13 -15.51 22.30
N GLY A 559 28.89 -15.87 22.68
CA GLY A 559 28.61 -16.77 23.79
C GLY A 559 28.86 -18.25 23.49
N ARG A 560 28.32 -19.11 24.36
CA ARG A 560 28.46 -20.58 24.26
C ARG A 560 27.57 -21.26 23.21
N ALA A 561 26.62 -20.54 22.61
CA ALA A 561 25.66 -21.12 21.70
C ALA A 561 26.34 -21.48 20.37
N GLY A 562 26.10 -22.68 19.85
CA GLY A 562 26.56 -23.09 18.52
C GLY A 562 25.46 -23.15 17.47
N ALA A 563 24.21 -22.86 17.84
CA ALA A 563 23.08 -22.70 16.93
C ALA A 563 22.01 -21.78 17.57
N MET A 564 21.21 -21.12 16.72
CA MET A 564 20.11 -20.25 17.13
C MET A 564 18.78 -20.75 16.55
N ILE A 565 17.73 -20.82 17.38
CA ILE A 565 16.35 -20.90 16.91
C ILE A 565 15.80 -19.47 16.88
N LEU A 566 15.19 -19.07 15.77
CA LEU A 566 14.70 -17.69 15.57
C LEU A 566 13.18 -17.64 15.35
N ILE A 567 12.48 -17.01 16.29
CA ILE A 567 11.05 -16.72 16.20
C ILE A 567 10.91 -15.19 16.25
N ALA A 568 10.86 -14.61 15.05
CA ALA A 568 10.82 -13.18 14.82
C ALA A 568 10.10 -12.89 13.49
N ASN A 569 9.43 -11.74 13.41
CA ASN A 569 8.84 -11.26 12.16
C ASN A 569 9.90 -10.89 11.09
N VAL A 570 9.45 -10.60 9.87
CA VAL A 570 10.31 -10.39 8.69
C VAL A 570 11.39 -9.31 8.91
N LEU A 571 11.01 -8.11 9.37
CA LEU A 571 11.92 -6.97 9.52
C LEU A 571 12.97 -7.22 10.61
N GLU A 572 12.53 -7.74 11.75
CA GLU A 572 13.37 -8.13 12.87
C GLU A 572 14.37 -9.22 12.44
N SER A 573 13.89 -10.24 11.70
CA SER A 573 14.75 -11.29 11.14
C SER A 573 15.76 -10.75 10.12
N GLN A 574 15.41 -9.78 9.28
CA GLN A 574 16.35 -9.14 8.34
C GLN A 574 17.52 -8.52 9.12
N LYS A 575 17.24 -7.75 10.17
CA LYS A 575 18.27 -7.12 11.04
C LYS A 575 19.12 -8.15 11.76
N ILE A 576 18.50 -9.20 12.33
CA ILE A 576 19.20 -10.28 13.05
C ILE A 576 20.15 -11.02 12.11
N VAL A 577 19.72 -11.39 10.90
CA VAL A 577 20.57 -12.09 9.91
C VAL A 577 21.67 -11.18 9.35
N GLN A 578 21.40 -9.90 9.10
CA GLN A 578 22.43 -8.92 8.73
C GLN A 578 23.48 -8.72 9.84
N THR A 579 23.06 -8.74 11.11
CA THR A 579 23.96 -8.63 12.28
C THR A 579 24.78 -9.92 12.46
N MET A 580 24.15 -11.09 12.31
CA MET A 580 24.82 -12.39 12.37
C MET A 580 25.87 -12.53 11.26
N ALA A 581 25.60 -12.02 10.06
CA ALA A 581 26.54 -12.00 8.94
C ALA A 581 27.77 -11.11 9.15
N ARG A 582 27.81 -10.26 10.20
CA ARG A 582 28.99 -9.45 10.55
C ARG A 582 29.94 -10.17 11.52
N GLN A 583 29.46 -11.18 12.26
CA GLN A 583 30.22 -11.88 13.30
C GLN A 583 31.39 -12.69 12.70
N GLU A 584 32.47 -12.89 13.46
CA GLU A 584 33.59 -13.73 13.02
C GLU A 584 33.17 -15.18 12.80
N LYS A 585 32.29 -15.70 13.68
CA LYS A 585 31.72 -17.04 13.62
C LYS A 585 30.18 -16.95 13.66
N PRO A 586 29.52 -16.72 12.50
CA PRO A 586 28.07 -16.68 12.43
C PRO A 586 27.46 -18.01 12.89
N LEU A 587 26.46 -17.95 13.77
CA LEU A 587 25.72 -19.14 14.18
C LEU A 587 24.78 -19.61 13.05
N PRO A 588 24.59 -20.93 12.86
CA PRO A 588 23.49 -21.43 12.04
C PRO A 588 22.16 -21.09 12.69
N ILE A 589 21.21 -20.61 11.89
CA ILE A 589 19.89 -20.14 12.32
C ILE A 589 18.80 -21.07 11.79
N PHE A 590 17.97 -21.56 12.71
CA PHE A 590 16.78 -22.38 12.46
C PHE A 590 15.53 -21.54 12.74
N ALA A 591 14.96 -20.93 11.71
CA ALA A 591 13.90 -19.93 11.85
C ALA A 591 12.48 -20.49 11.62
N HIS A 592 11.50 -19.80 12.20
CA HIS A 592 10.08 -20.05 11.94
C HIS A 592 9.64 -19.52 10.55
N VAL A 593 8.42 -19.87 10.14
CA VAL A 593 7.87 -19.63 8.78
C VAL A 593 7.73 -18.15 8.35
N ALA A 594 7.79 -17.19 9.29
CA ALA A 594 7.48 -15.78 9.03
C ALA A 594 8.31 -15.15 7.90
N LEU A 595 9.55 -15.64 7.68
CA LEU A 595 10.50 -15.12 6.68
C LEU A 595 9.96 -15.10 5.25
N THR A 596 8.99 -15.96 4.90
CA THR A 596 8.49 -16.09 3.53
C THR A 596 7.28 -15.22 3.21
N GLY A 597 6.87 -14.36 4.15
CA GLY A 597 5.75 -13.42 4.01
C GLY A 597 6.12 -12.00 3.55
N GLY A 598 7.32 -11.78 3.00
CA GLY A 598 7.79 -10.47 2.54
C GLY A 598 9.18 -10.48 1.90
N ASP A 599 9.76 -9.31 1.65
CA ASP A 599 11.02 -9.09 0.92
C ASP A 599 12.31 -9.51 1.67
N PHE A 600 12.21 -10.52 2.54
CA PHE A 600 13.31 -11.02 3.36
C PHE A 600 14.56 -11.33 2.53
N TRP A 601 14.43 -12.14 1.47
CA TRP A 601 15.57 -12.53 0.66
C TRP A 601 16.21 -11.34 -0.05
N THR A 602 15.41 -10.48 -0.69
CA THR A 602 15.87 -9.29 -1.41
C THR A 602 16.78 -8.42 -0.53
N ASN A 603 16.39 -8.23 0.72
CA ASN A 603 17.09 -7.41 1.72
C ASN A 603 18.23 -8.13 2.46
N THR A 604 18.38 -9.46 2.31
CA THR A 604 19.38 -10.26 3.05
C THR A 604 20.29 -11.11 2.16
N GLN A 605 20.10 -11.17 0.85
CA GLN A 605 20.86 -12.00 -0.10
C GLN A 605 22.39 -11.91 0.01
N VAL A 606 22.93 -10.76 0.47
CA VAL A 606 24.37 -10.59 0.74
C VAL A 606 24.75 -11.24 2.08
N ALA A 607 23.96 -11.03 3.13
CA ALA A 607 24.16 -11.62 4.46
C ALA A 607 24.02 -13.16 4.44
N LEU A 608 23.09 -13.69 3.65
CA LEU A 608 22.87 -15.13 3.45
C LEU A 608 24.06 -15.87 2.81
N LYS A 609 25.07 -15.16 2.29
CA LYS A 609 26.35 -15.77 1.85
C LYS A 609 27.27 -16.14 3.03
N ARG A 610 27.00 -15.62 4.23
CA ARG A 610 27.79 -15.85 5.45
C ARG A 610 27.03 -16.57 6.57
N VAL A 611 25.70 -16.69 6.47
CA VAL A 611 24.83 -17.26 7.52
C VAL A 611 24.10 -18.47 6.95
N ASP A 612 24.29 -19.65 7.57
CA ASP A 612 23.46 -20.83 7.31
C ASP A 612 22.08 -20.60 7.93
N LEU A 613 21.15 -20.09 7.14
CA LEU A 613 19.76 -19.87 7.51
C LEU A 613 18.87 -20.95 6.91
N ARG A 614 18.25 -21.75 7.79
CA ARG A 614 17.23 -22.74 7.45
C ARG A 614 15.93 -22.35 8.14
N PHE A 615 14.80 -22.63 7.52
CA PHE A 615 13.49 -22.31 8.09
C PHE A 615 12.45 -23.39 7.80
N VAL A 616 11.46 -23.49 8.68
CA VAL A 616 10.36 -24.46 8.53
C VAL A 616 9.44 -24.09 7.36
N GLN A 617 9.04 -25.09 6.57
CA GLN A 617 8.01 -24.99 5.54
C GLN A 617 7.11 -26.22 5.56
N SER A 618 5.84 -26.05 5.17
CA SER A 618 4.89 -27.16 4.89
C SER A 618 4.84 -27.53 3.40
N ILE A 619 5.42 -26.70 2.52
CA ILE A 619 5.36 -26.83 1.06
C ILE A 619 6.60 -26.24 0.38
N LEU A 620 7.05 -26.89 -0.69
CA LEU A 620 8.13 -26.42 -1.56
C LEU A 620 7.65 -26.38 -3.02
N MET A 621 8.28 -25.55 -3.86
CA MET A 621 7.94 -25.50 -5.29
C MET A 621 8.13 -26.87 -5.98
N ALA A 622 9.15 -27.63 -5.57
CA ALA A 622 9.44 -28.97 -6.07
C ALA A 622 8.32 -30.00 -5.78
N ASP A 623 7.43 -29.75 -4.82
CA ASP A 623 6.30 -30.65 -4.58
C ASP A 623 5.33 -30.71 -5.77
N ALA A 624 5.35 -29.71 -6.66
CA ALA A 624 4.59 -29.70 -7.91
C ALA A 624 5.05 -30.79 -8.91
N ASP A 625 6.28 -31.30 -8.77
CA ASP A 625 6.78 -32.40 -9.60
C ASP A 625 6.10 -33.72 -9.24
N THR A 626 5.72 -33.90 -7.96
CA THR A 626 5.04 -35.10 -7.47
C THR A 626 3.53 -34.92 -7.21
N HIS A 627 3.03 -33.70 -7.04
CA HIS A 627 1.62 -33.42 -6.75
C HIS A 627 0.91 -32.67 -7.90
N PRO A 628 0.09 -33.35 -8.73
CA PRO A 628 -0.59 -32.74 -9.87
C PRO A 628 -1.52 -31.59 -9.51
N GLY A 629 -2.10 -31.60 -8.30
CA GLY A 629 -2.94 -30.50 -7.80
C GLY A 629 -2.14 -29.21 -7.66
N LEU A 630 -1.00 -29.29 -6.98
CA LEU A 630 -0.07 -28.16 -6.82
C LEU A 630 0.45 -27.67 -8.16
N ARG A 631 0.78 -28.57 -9.10
CA ARG A 631 1.25 -28.19 -10.44
C ARG A 631 0.24 -27.34 -11.19
N LYS A 632 -1.04 -27.74 -11.18
CA LYS A 632 -2.14 -26.97 -11.79
C LYS A 632 -2.33 -25.62 -11.11
N PHE A 633 -2.27 -25.59 -9.77
CA PHE A 633 -2.31 -24.34 -9.01
C PHE A 633 -1.17 -23.38 -9.40
N VAL A 634 0.08 -23.88 -9.44
CA VAL A 634 1.27 -23.09 -9.80
C VAL A 634 1.19 -22.58 -11.23
N GLN A 635 0.81 -23.43 -12.18
CA GLN A 635 0.59 -23.02 -13.58
C GLN A 635 -0.43 -21.89 -13.66
N ARG A 636 -1.62 -22.10 -13.08
CA ARG A 636 -2.70 -21.11 -13.11
C ARG A 636 -2.34 -19.82 -12.39
N TYR A 637 -1.60 -19.89 -11.27
CA TYR A 637 -1.08 -18.70 -10.58
C TYR A 637 -0.12 -17.92 -11.51
N ARG A 638 0.82 -18.59 -12.16
CA ARG A 638 1.76 -17.96 -13.09
C ARG A 638 1.06 -17.31 -14.27
N GLU A 639 0.09 -17.97 -14.87
CA GLU A 639 -0.75 -17.42 -15.94
C GLU A 639 -1.54 -16.19 -15.45
N ARG A 640 -2.26 -16.33 -14.33
CA ARG A 640 -3.16 -15.33 -13.74
C ARG A 640 -2.49 -14.02 -13.31
N TYR A 641 -1.25 -14.09 -12.86
CA TYR A 641 -0.44 -12.93 -12.45
C TYR A 641 0.75 -12.67 -13.41
N SER A 642 0.78 -13.36 -14.56
CA SER A 642 1.78 -13.27 -15.63
C SER A 642 3.25 -13.44 -15.20
N LEU A 643 3.53 -14.26 -14.17
CA LEU A 643 4.89 -14.51 -13.68
C LEU A 643 5.68 -15.36 -14.67
N GLN A 644 6.84 -14.86 -15.14
CA GLN A 644 7.64 -15.54 -16.15
C GLN A 644 8.58 -16.60 -15.56
N GLY A 645 8.90 -17.63 -16.35
CA GLY A 645 9.96 -18.59 -16.05
C GLY A 645 9.92 -19.17 -14.63
N ASP A 646 11.01 -19.01 -13.89
CA ASP A 646 11.15 -19.43 -12.50
C ASP A 646 11.01 -18.29 -11.47
N GLU A 647 10.37 -17.17 -11.83
CA GLU A 647 10.02 -16.08 -10.90
C GLU A 647 9.33 -16.62 -9.64
N MET A 648 9.64 -16.05 -8.48
CA MET A 648 9.05 -16.48 -7.22
C MET A 648 7.55 -16.20 -7.16
N ILE A 649 6.77 -17.17 -6.68
CA ILE A 649 5.41 -16.92 -6.22
C ILE A 649 5.50 -16.27 -4.84
N PRO A 650 5.02 -15.02 -4.64
CA PRO A 650 5.05 -14.37 -3.34
C PRO A 650 4.28 -15.20 -2.31
N SER A 651 4.99 -15.66 -1.29
CA SER A 651 4.46 -16.47 -0.19
C SER A 651 3.56 -17.64 -0.65
N LEU A 652 4.13 -18.57 -1.42
CA LEU A 652 3.43 -19.76 -1.94
C LEU A 652 2.60 -20.48 -0.87
N ILE A 653 3.14 -20.62 0.34
CA ILE A 653 2.48 -21.26 1.48
C ILE A 653 1.18 -20.54 1.89
N ALA A 654 1.15 -19.20 1.95
CA ALA A 654 -0.08 -18.44 2.21
C ALA A 654 -1.15 -18.72 1.13
N SER A 655 -0.75 -18.62 -0.13
CA SER A 655 -1.66 -18.76 -1.26
C SER A 655 -2.27 -20.15 -1.34
N VAL A 656 -1.45 -21.21 -1.15
CA VAL A 656 -1.92 -22.60 -1.18
C VAL A 656 -2.80 -22.94 0.03
N HIS A 657 -2.43 -22.51 1.24
CA HIS A 657 -3.24 -22.75 2.42
C HIS A 657 -4.61 -22.06 2.34
N ALA A 658 -4.65 -20.80 1.90
CA ALA A 658 -5.89 -20.05 1.70
C ALA A 658 -6.77 -20.66 0.59
N TYR A 659 -6.16 -21.16 -0.48
CA TYR A 659 -6.84 -21.87 -1.56
C TYR A 659 -7.53 -23.15 -1.08
N ASP A 660 -6.81 -24.03 -0.37
CA ASP A 660 -7.37 -25.28 0.16
C ASP A 660 -8.46 -25.02 1.21
N LEU A 661 -8.26 -24.05 2.11
CA LEU A 661 -9.29 -23.64 3.07
C LEU A 661 -10.58 -23.15 2.38
N THR A 662 -10.45 -22.37 1.32
CA THR A 662 -11.60 -21.88 0.54
C THR A 662 -12.35 -23.03 -0.14
N HIS A 663 -11.63 -24.03 -0.68
CA HIS A 663 -12.26 -25.23 -1.25
C HIS A 663 -12.89 -26.15 -0.20
N LEU A 664 -12.32 -26.24 1.01
CA LEU A 664 -12.93 -26.95 2.13
C LEU A 664 -14.24 -26.30 2.57
N LEU A 665 -14.29 -24.97 2.71
CA LEU A 665 -15.53 -24.23 2.98
C LEU A 665 -16.56 -24.44 1.85
N ALA A 666 -16.12 -24.34 0.59
CA ALA A 666 -16.97 -24.60 -0.57
C ALA A 666 -17.53 -26.04 -0.61
N ARG A 667 -16.77 -27.03 -0.15
CA ARG A 667 -17.27 -28.40 0.04
C ARG A 667 -18.27 -28.50 1.20
N ALA A 668 -18.01 -27.82 2.32
CA ALA A 668 -18.93 -27.78 3.45
C ALA A 668 -20.29 -27.15 3.08
N VAL A 669 -20.29 -26.04 2.33
CA VAL A 669 -21.52 -25.43 1.76
C VAL A 669 -22.29 -26.41 0.87
N ARG A 670 -21.60 -27.11 -0.05
CA ARG A 670 -22.24 -28.13 -0.91
C ARG A 670 -22.82 -29.29 -0.11
N GLN A 671 -22.12 -29.74 0.94
CA GLN A 671 -22.56 -30.83 1.80
C GLN A 671 -23.73 -30.42 2.71
N ALA A 672 -23.75 -29.18 3.20
CA ALA A 672 -24.85 -28.62 3.98
C ALA A 672 -26.09 -28.31 3.14
N GLY A 673 -25.94 -28.13 1.82
CA GLY A 673 -27.01 -27.64 0.94
C GLY A 673 -27.47 -26.21 1.28
N SER A 674 -26.65 -25.46 2.03
CA SER A 674 -27.04 -24.19 2.65
C SER A 674 -25.85 -23.24 2.78
N ALA A 675 -26.12 -21.94 2.70
CA ALA A 675 -25.18 -20.86 3.00
C ALA A 675 -25.22 -20.44 4.49
N ASP A 676 -26.10 -21.02 5.30
CA ASP A 676 -26.16 -20.74 6.74
C ASP A 676 -24.82 -21.08 7.43
N ARG A 677 -24.26 -20.10 8.13
CA ARG A 677 -22.93 -20.18 8.73
C ARG A 677 -22.81 -21.28 9.78
N ILE A 678 -23.89 -21.63 10.48
CA ILE A 678 -23.90 -22.70 11.49
C ILE A 678 -23.90 -24.07 10.80
N ALA A 679 -24.74 -24.25 9.78
CA ALA A 679 -24.78 -25.46 8.96
C ALA A 679 -23.44 -25.70 8.24
N VAL A 680 -22.83 -24.65 7.67
CA VAL A 680 -21.51 -24.70 7.02
C VAL A 680 -20.41 -25.05 8.03
N ARG A 681 -20.41 -24.43 9.20
CA ARG A 681 -19.47 -24.74 10.30
C ARG A 681 -19.56 -26.21 10.73
N ASN A 682 -20.76 -26.76 10.88
CA ASN A 682 -20.95 -28.17 11.24
C ASN A 682 -20.58 -29.11 10.09
N ALA A 683 -20.81 -28.70 8.84
CA ALA A 683 -20.42 -29.48 7.68
C ALA A 683 -18.89 -29.57 7.51
N LEU A 684 -18.11 -28.56 7.92
CA LEU A 684 -16.64 -28.60 7.94
C LEU A 684 -16.09 -29.76 8.79
N GLU A 685 -16.62 -29.97 10.00
CA GLU A 685 -16.27 -31.09 10.89
C GLU A 685 -16.74 -32.45 10.35
N ALA A 686 -17.78 -32.47 9.52
CA ALA A 686 -18.34 -33.69 8.93
C ALA A 686 -17.68 -34.10 7.60
N LEU A 687 -16.79 -33.26 7.03
CA LEU A 687 -16.05 -33.59 5.81
C LEU A 687 -15.18 -34.84 6.03
N ARG A 688 -15.47 -35.94 5.34
CA ARG A 688 -14.66 -37.17 5.44
C ARG A 688 -13.37 -37.13 4.60
N PHE A 689 -13.41 -36.45 3.45
CA PHE A 689 -12.29 -36.40 2.52
C PHE A 689 -12.32 -35.14 1.64
N HIS A 690 -11.14 -34.58 1.37
CA HIS A 690 -10.90 -33.58 0.34
C HIS A 690 -9.52 -33.80 -0.29
N SER A 691 -9.44 -33.86 -1.62
CA SER A 691 -8.16 -33.78 -2.33
C SER A 691 -7.88 -32.31 -2.62
N GLY A 692 -6.86 -31.74 -1.97
CA GLY A 692 -6.44 -30.36 -2.09
C GLY A 692 -5.06 -30.21 -2.74
N VAL A 693 -4.66 -28.98 -3.02
CA VAL A 693 -3.41 -28.69 -3.75
C VAL A 693 -2.19 -28.70 -2.85
N LEU A 694 -2.32 -28.64 -1.52
CA LEU A 694 -1.24 -29.01 -0.61
C LEU A 694 -1.09 -30.52 -0.51
N ARG A 695 -2.22 -31.24 -0.32
CA ARG A 695 -2.30 -32.70 -0.09
C ARG A 695 -3.76 -33.18 -0.05
N ASP A 696 -3.93 -34.49 0.08
CA ASP A 696 -5.19 -35.09 0.49
C ASP A 696 -5.44 -34.94 2.00
N TYR A 697 -6.64 -34.50 2.36
CA TYR A 697 -7.13 -34.35 3.72
C TYR A 697 -8.15 -35.44 4.05
N LYS A 698 -7.85 -36.28 5.03
CA LYS A 698 -8.77 -37.28 5.61
C LYS A 698 -9.31 -36.74 6.93
N SER A 699 -10.61 -36.50 7.00
CA SER A 699 -11.26 -35.75 8.10
C SER A 699 -10.47 -34.48 8.50
N PRO A 700 -10.35 -33.48 7.60
CA PRO A 700 -9.55 -32.26 7.83
C PRO A 700 -9.80 -31.63 9.20
N PHE A 701 -11.07 -31.60 9.62
CA PHE A 701 -11.50 -31.10 10.91
C PHE A 701 -12.42 -32.12 11.58
N THR A 702 -12.43 -32.13 12.91
CA THR A 702 -13.37 -32.89 13.76
C THR A 702 -13.70 -32.01 14.98
N ALA A 703 -14.73 -32.35 15.76
CA ALA A 703 -15.16 -31.58 16.94
C ALA A 703 -14.05 -31.26 17.97
N ASP A 704 -12.99 -32.08 18.00
CA ASP A 704 -11.85 -31.94 18.91
C ASP A 704 -10.55 -31.49 18.20
N ARG A 705 -10.53 -31.43 16.86
CA ARG A 705 -9.33 -31.07 16.08
C ARG A 705 -9.68 -30.15 14.91
N HIS A 706 -9.37 -28.87 15.09
CA HIS A 706 -9.54 -27.83 14.05
C HIS A 706 -8.24 -27.49 13.31
N ASP A 707 -7.16 -28.21 13.61
CA ASP A 707 -5.89 -28.18 12.89
C ASP A 707 -5.78 -29.34 11.91
N ALA A 708 -5.66 -29.03 10.61
CA ALA A 708 -5.56 -30.03 9.58
C ALA A 708 -4.11 -30.48 9.30
N LEU A 709 -3.10 -29.66 9.63
CA LEU A 709 -1.67 -29.94 9.35
C LEU A 709 -1.02 -30.79 10.44
N GLU A 710 -0.05 -31.61 10.04
CA GLU A 710 0.63 -32.60 10.89
C GLU A 710 2.16 -32.45 10.76
N ARG A 711 2.92 -33.02 11.71
CA ARG A 711 4.40 -32.91 11.72
C ARG A 711 5.05 -33.47 10.46
N ALA A 712 4.45 -34.49 9.83
CA ALA A 712 4.98 -35.17 8.65
C ALA A 712 5.07 -34.28 7.40
N GLN A 713 4.38 -33.15 7.36
CA GLN A 713 4.50 -32.19 6.25
C GLN A 713 5.61 -31.15 6.47
N LEU A 714 6.20 -31.05 7.66
CA LEU A 714 7.25 -30.06 7.93
C LEU A 714 8.60 -30.47 7.36
N ARG A 715 9.25 -29.53 6.66
CA ARG A 715 10.61 -29.67 6.12
C ARG A 715 11.45 -28.46 6.49
N LEU A 716 12.78 -28.62 6.51
CA LEU A 716 13.67 -27.46 6.47
C LEU A 716 13.88 -27.02 5.04
N ALA A 717 13.73 -25.72 4.84
CA ALA A 717 13.95 -25.03 3.59
C ALA A 717 15.03 -23.96 3.76
N ARG A 718 15.58 -23.53 2.64
CA ARG A 718 16.51 -22.39 2.54
C ARG A 718 16.22 -21.60 1.27
N PHE A 719 16.72 -20.38 1.20
CA PHE A 719 16.76 -19.63 -0.04
C PHE A 719 17.95 -20.10 -0.90
N ASP A 720 17.76 -20.17 -2.21
CA ASP A 720 18.86 -20.33 -3.16
C ASP A 720 19.40 -18.97 -3.66
N ALA A 721 20.35 -19.01 -4.60
CA ALA A 721 20.98 -17.81 -5.15
C ALA A 721 20.04 -16.90 -5.98
N ARG A 722 18.80 -17.35 -6.27
CA ARG A 722 17.73 -16.59 -6.93
C ARG A 722 16.58 -16.26 -5.97
N GLY A 723 16.71 -16.59 -4.68
CA GLY A 723 15.67 -16.43 -3.66
C GLY A 723 14.63 -17.54 -3.64
N ARG A 724 14.73 -18.55 -4.51
CA ARG A 724 13.74 -19.63 -4.56
C ARG A 724 13.85 -20.47 -3.29
N ILE A 725 12.71 -20.82 -2.72
CA ILE A 725 12.62 -21.65 -1.51
C ILE A 725 12.81 -23.12 -1.93
N VAL A 726 13.91 -23.72 -1.50
CA VAL A 726 14.32 -25.10 -1.81
C VAL A 726 14.55 -25.89 -0.53
N ALA A 727 14.55 -27.22 -0.59
CA ALA A 727 14.92 -28.06 0.54
C ALA A 727 16.34 -27.74 1.04
N ALA A 728 16.52 -27.72 2.36
CA ALA A 728 17.83 -27.56 2.99
C ALA A 728 18.49 -28.90 3.36
N GLU A 729 17.69 -29.97 3.47
CA GLU A 729 18.03 -31.34 3.86
C GLU A 729 17.23 -32.33 2.99
#